data_AF-A0A8H6G2N4-F1
#
_entry.id   AF-A0A8H6G2N4-F1
#
_cell.length_a   1.000
_cell.length_b   1.000
_cell.length_c   1.000
_cell.angle_alpha   90.00
_cell.angle_beta   90.00
_cell.angle_gamma   90.00
#
_symmetry.space_group_name_H-M   'P 1'
#
loop_
_entity.id
_entity.type
_entity.pdbx_description
1 polymer ?
#
loop_
_entity_poly.entity_id
_entity_poly.type
_entity_poly.pdbx_seq_one_letter_code
_entity_poly.pdbx_strand_id
1 'polypeptide(L)'
;MNQRIGSLVVASSVAFTLNYRLNPSAVRYNDSGSTTQWPSTRPNISKRGPKESSQKEDNDAKAPAESQDDEIPLFEDEDSAAWASFSLNVAIARKSISSVQWTTLGDKITDRFIPQWAYDLPDYVAKLQREMNMARGSLAEEIWQEAQDENIHPEIALNARVRVGKDLCSDEMAFVRRRKRYTRCALAKYLEIPEADVDPRDVPTIAVCGSGGGLRALVAGAASYLSAQEAGLFDCATYTAGVSGSCWLQTLYNSSLGGRRHDKVIEHLKKRIGIHIAYPPSFLDLCTRAPTNKFLLAGSVERLRGDPQADFGLVDVYGLLLSSRLMIPRDELSVDDRDLKLSNQRFYLSSGANPLPIYAAVRHEIPLEDEKVKGETMDAARAKAKQEAWFQWFEFTPYELFCEEFEAGIPSWSIGRHFQMGRSVNRDNRPPLPELRLPLLMGIWGSAFCATLAHYYKEVRPVIKGLAGFGGIDALLEEKNDDLIKLHPIDPGTIPNFARGLENRLPSTCPKSIFNDEYLELMDAGMSNNLPLYPLLRRDRNVDIVVCFDASADIRQENWLSVAEGYAKQRGVRGWPVGAGWPRAEDETKTELDAADAATAQQAAGKIAETREEQRGRSQNNVKDHIAKHETQESDLGYCNVWVGTTMDRKSDEKPSQSSRVELDADWKLLAPEAGITVVYFPFLRNPKVEDVDPDTSPFLSTWNFIYSPQEIDKVVALARANFEAGRDQTKRTVRAVYERKKAKRLEAEEKEKIQRWKRHLREHGDHFQ
;
A
#
# COMPACT_ATOMS: atom_id res chain seq x y z
N MET A 1 -17.64 -21.59 -11.73
CA MET A 1 -18.35 -20.56 -12.52
C MET A 1 -19.46 -19.88 -11.70
N ASN A 2 -20.42 -20.62 -11.11
CA ASN A 2 -21.47 -20.06 -10.24
C ASN A 2 -20.95 -19.31 -9.00
N GLN A 3 -19.83 -19.74 -8.40
CA GLN A 3 -19.18 -19.02 -7.29
C GLN A 3 -18.56 -17.68 -7.72
N ARG A 4 -17.99 -17.59 -8.94
CA ARG A 4 -17.36 -16.35 -9.44
C ARG A 4 -18.41 -15.28 -9.76
N ILE A 5 -19.53 -15.68 -10.36
CA ILE A 5 -20.61 -14.76 -10.75
C ILE A 5 -21.41 -14.29 -9.52
N GLY A 6 -21.77 -15.21 -8.62
CA GLY A 6 -22.51 -14.87 -7.39
C GLY A 6 -21.71 -13.98 -6.42
N SER A 7 -20.40 -14.17 -6.33
CA SER A 7 -19.53 -13.33 -5.48
C SER A 7 -19.35 -11.93 -6.03
N LEU A 8 -19.25 -11.75 -7.35
CA LEU A 8 -19.12 -10.44 -7.98
C LEU A 8 -20.39 -9.59 -7.79
N VAL A 9 -21.56 -10.20 -7.96
CA VAL A 9 -22.87 -9.53 -7.83
C VAL A 9 -23.13 -9.12 -6.38
N VAL A 10 -22.90 -10.00 -5.41
CA VAL A 10 -23.16 -9.68 -4.00
C VAL A 10 -22.10 -8.74 -3.42
N ALA A 11 -20.81 -8.90 -3.78
CA ALA A 11 -19.79 -7.93 -3.37
C ALA A 11 -20.09 -6.53 -3.93
N SER A 12 -20.57 -6.44 -5.17
CA SER A 12 -21.00 -5.18 -5.78
C SER A 12 -22.25 -4.61 -5.09
N SER A 13 -23.27 -5.41 -4.79
CA SER A 13 -24.49 -4.93 -4.13
C SER A 13 -24.27 -4.55 -2.66
N VAL A 14 -23.44 -5.30 -1.91
CA VAL A 14 -23.08 -4.99 -0.53
C VAL A 14 -22.21 -3.73 -0.48
N ALA A 15 -21.17 -3.64 -1.33
CA ALA A 15 -20.36 -2.44 -1.46
C ALA A 15 -21.19 -1.22 -1.91
N PHE A 16 -22.13 -1.40 -2.85
CA PHE A 16 -23.02 -0.33 -3.32
C PHE A 16 -23.99 0.13 -2.22
N THR A 17 -24.55 -0.79 -1.43
CA THR A 17 -25.49 -0.46 -0.33
C THR A 17 -24.78 0.19 0.86
N LEU A 18 -23.54 -0.22 1.16
CA LEU A 18 -22.67 0.45 2.12
C LEU A 18 -22.27 1.85 1.60
N ASN A 19 -21.83 1.96 0.35
CA ASN A 19 -21.32 3.22 -0.22
C ASN A 19 -22.41 4.31 -0.40
N TYR A 20 -23.62 3.95 -0.83
CA TYR A 20 -24.71 4.94 -1.04
C TYR A 20 -25.25 5.55 0.26
N ARG A 21 -24.94 4.98 1.43
CA ARG A 21 -25.43 5.45 2.74
C ARG A 21 -24.34 6.00 3.65
N LEU A 22 -23.06 5.91 3.26
CA LEU A 22 -21.93 6.46 4.01
C LEU A 22 -21.63 7.93 3.69
N ASN A 23 -22.29 8.54 2.69
CA ASN A 23 -22.01 9.94 2.29
C ASN A 23 -23.30 10.79 2.17
N PRO A 24 -23.73 11.53 3.23
CA PRO A 24 -24.88 12.44 3.14
C PRO A 24 -24.56 13.75 2.39
N SER A 25 -23.30 13.98 2.01
CA SER A 25 -22.82 15.29 1.51
C SER A 25 -23.22 15.62 0.07
N ALA A 26 -23.93 14.73 -0.63
CA ALA A 26 -24.28 14.90 -2.05
C ALA A 26 -25.71 15.39 -2.32
N VAL A 27 -26.44 15.90 -1.32
CA VAL A 27 -27.75 16.56 -1.56
C VAL A 27 -27.56 18.07 -1.58
N ARG A 28 -27.17 18.60 -2.74
CA ARG A 28 -27.36 20.04 -3.01
C ARG A 28 -28.83 20.31 -3.23
N TYR A 29 -29.39 21.14 -2.35
CA TYR A 29 -30.65 21.84 -2.51
C TYR A 29 -30.62 22.60 -3.85
N ASN A 30 -31.46 22.19 -4.81
CA ASN A 30 -31.78 22.99 -5.99
C ASN A 30 -33.16 23.59 -5.77
N ASP A 31 -33.16 24.86 -5.40
CA ASP A 31 -34.33 25.72 -5.33
C ASP A 31 -34.54 26.32 -6.73
N SER A 32 -35.58 25.88 -7.44
CA SER A 32 -36.11 26.59 -8.60
C SER A 32 -37.62 26.40 -8.68
N GLY A 33 -38.32 27.52 -8.60
CA GLY A 33 -39.75 27.56 -8.33
C GLY A 33 -40.64 27.17 -9.51
N SER A 34 -41.83 26.67 -9.16
CA SER A 34 -43.07 27.07 -9.83
C SER A 34 -44.27 26.79 -8.92
N THR A 35 -44.82 27.90 -8.43
CA THR A 35 -46.24 28.23 -8.27
C THR A 35 -47.25 27.08 -8.26
N THR A 36 -47.89 26.80 -7.12
CA THR A 36 -49.35 26.56 -7.08
C THR A 36 -49.92 26.94 -5.70
N GLN A 37 -51.01 27.69 -5.73
CA GLN A 37 -51.66 28.41 -4.64
C GLN A 37 -52.30 27.50 -3.58
N TRP A 38 -52.22 27.91 -2.31
CA TRP A 38 -53.12 27.49 -1.24
C TRP A 38 -53.94 28.70 -0.76
N PRO A 39 -55.28 28.58 -0.58
CA PRO A 39 -56.07 29.69 -0.09
C PRO A 39 -55.94 29.83 1.43
N SER A 40 -55.80 31.09 1.81
CA SER A 40 -55.89 31.68 3.14
C SER A 40 -57.10 31.22 3.95
N THR A 41 -56.92 31.00 5.25
CA THR A 41 -57.58 31.78 6.33
C THR A 41 -57.13 31.29 7.72
N ARG A 42 -56.66 32.23 8.56
CA ARG A 42 -56.61 32.10 10.03
C ARG A 42 -57.91 32.71 10.61
N PRO A 43 -58.37 32.33 11.83
CA PRO A 43 -57.89 32.99 13.07
C PRO A 43 -57.72 31.96 14.24
N ASN A 44 -56.66 31.98 15.05
CA ASN A 44 -56.35 32.83 16.22
C ASN A 44 -57.38 32.78 17.38
N ILE A 45 -56.88 32.43 18.59
CA ILE A 45 -57.17 32.99 19.95
C ILE A 45 -57.49 31.96 21.10
N SER A 46 -56.70 32.10 22.18
CA SER A 46 -56.95 31.86 23.64
C SER A 46 -57.08 30.42 24.17
N LYS A 47 -56.19 29.96 25.06
CA LYS A 47 -56.03 30.16 26.53
C LYS A 47 -56.98 29.35 27.44
N ARG A 48 -56.33 28.69 28.41
CA ARG A 48 -56.76 28.27 29.78
C ARG A 48 -57.57 26.98 29.96
N GLY A 49 -56.88 26.01 30.57
CA GLY A 49 -57.16 25.62 31.98
C GLY A 49 -58.05 24.39 32.21
N PRO A 50 -57.90 23.72 33.37
CA PRO A 50 -57.97 22.25 33.50
C PRO A 50 -59.19 21.77 34.31
N LYS A 51 -59.46 20.44 34.29
CA LYS A 51 -59.96 19.57 35.39
C LYS A 51 -60.62 18.31 34.82
N GLU A 52 -60.07 17.13 35.13
CA GLU A 52 -60.43 16.20 36.23
C GLU A 52 -61.53 15.18 35.87
N SER A 53 -61.15 13.93 36.12
CA SER A 53 -61.94 12.78 36.57
C SER A 53 -63.13 12.30 35.74
N SER A 54 -63.08 11.04 35.30
CA SER A 54 -63.77 9.96 36.03
C SER A 54 -63.58 8.61 35.33
N GLN A 55 -63.21 7.62 36.13
CA GLN A 55 -63.18 6.20 35.81
C GLN A 55 -64.56 5.68 35.34
N LYS A 56 -64.56 4.74 34.40
CA LYS A 56 -65.49 3.60 34.39
C LYS A 56 -64.86 2.43 33.64
N GLU A 57 -64.64 1.37 34.40
CA GLU A 57 -64.37 0.01 33.93
C GLU A 57 -65.62 -0.53 33.23
N ASP A 58 -65.44 -1.23 32.12
CA ASP A 58 -66.22 -2.43 31.81
C ASP A 58 -65.35 -3.36 30.94
N ASN A 59 -65.19 -4.57 31.45
CA ASN A 59 -64.49 -5.70 30.84
C ASN A 59 -65.34 -6.27 29.70
N ASP A 60 -64.75 -6.48 28.53
CA ASP A 60 -65.13 -7.59 27.66
C ASP A 60 -63.91 -8.16 26.94
N ALA A 61 -63.67 -9.44 27.18
CA ALA A 61 -62.50 -10.18 26.78
C ALA A 61 -62.52 -10.56 25.30
N LYS A 62 -61.42 -10.28 24.59
CA LYS A 62 -60.97 -10.99 23.39
C LYS A 62 -59.44 -10.84 23.26
N ALA A 63 -58.69 -11.92 23.51
CA ALA A 63 -57.31 -12.08 23.04
C ALA A 63 -57.32 -12.47 21.54
N PRO A 64 -56.22 -12.43 20.75
CA PRO A 64 -54.81 -12.21 21.11
C PRO A 64 -54.03 -11.27 20.15
N ALA A 65 -52.84 -10.79 20.56
CA ALA A 65 -51.63 -10.63 19.73
C ALA A 65 -50.53 -9.94 20.55
N GLU A 66 -49.56 -10.70 21.03
CA GLU A 66 -48.31 -10.15 21.56
C GLU A 66 -47.52 -9.52 20.39
N SER A 67 -47.44 -8.20 20.38
CA SER A 67 -46.39 -7.47 19.69
C SER A 67 -45.25 -7.31 20.69
N GLN A 68 -44.19 -8.11 20.51
CA GLN A 68 -42.89 -7.81 21.10
C GLN A 68 -42.32 -6.61 20.34
N ASP A 69 -42.63 -5.42 20.80
CA ASP A 69 -41.79 -4.25 20.55
C ASP A 69 -40.49 -4.48 21.32
N ASP A 70 -39.44 -4.92 20.62
CA ASP A 70 -38.07 -4.94 21.14
C ASP A 70 -37.61 -3.48 21.35
N GLU A 71 -37.93 -2.93 22.52
CA GLU A 71 -37.29 -1.73 23.05
C GLU A 71 -35.78 -2.00 23.18
N ILE A 72 -34.99 -1.26 22.38
CA ILE A 72 -33.53 -1.19 22.52
C ILE A 72 -33.24 -0.57 23.90
N PRO A 73 -32.57 -1.26 24.82
CA PRO A 73 -32.24 -0.66 26.11
C PRO A 73 -31.17 0.42 25.89
N LEU A 74 -31.55 1.68 26.06
CA LEU A 74 -30.61 2.78 26.26
C LEU A 74 -29.95 2.58 27.63
N PHE A 75 -28.69 2.18 27.64
CA PHE A 75 -27.80 2.39 28.77
C PHE A 75 -26.87 3.57 28.45
N GLU A 76 -26.83 4.51 29.38
CA GLU A 76 -25.98 5.70 29.36
C GLU A 76 -24.53 5.30 29.58
N ASP A 77 -23.76 5.24 28.50
CA ASP A 77 -22.34 5.62 28.47
C ASP A 77 -22.12 6.27 27.09
N GLU A 78 -21.37 7.37 27.05
CA GLU A 78 -21.17 8.21 25.85
C GLU A 78 -20.56 7.41 24.68
N ASP A 79 -21.43 6.79 23.90
CA ASP A 79 -21.06 6.04 22.70
C ASP A 79 -20.43 7.00 21.68
N SER A 80 -19.18 6.70 21.31
CA SER A 80 -18.46 7.45 20.29
C SER A 80 -19.23 7.45 18.97
N ALA A 81 -19.39 8.63 18.33
CA ALA A 81 -20.16 8.78 17.10
C ALA A 81 -19.73 7.80 15.99
N ALA A 82 -18.42 7.54 15.87
CA ALA A 82 -17.87 6.52 14.96
C ALA A 82 -18.39 5.10 15.24
N TRP A 83 -18.33 4.63 16.49
CA TRP A 83 -18.84 3.30 16.85
C TRP A 83 -20.35 3.20 16.66
N ALA A 84 -21.10 4.21 17.10
CA ALA A 84 -22.54 4.27 16.92
C ALA A 84 -22.92 4.22 15.43
N SER A 85 -22.21 4.95 14.56
CA SER A 85 -22.40 4.92 13.11
C SER A 85 -22.12 3.53 12.53
N PHE A 86 -21.00 2.91 12.90
CA PHE A 86 -20.65 1.55 12.47
C PHE A 86 -21.71 0.52 12.92
N SER A 87 -22.06 0.50 14.20
CA SER A 87 -23.05 -0.44 14.76
C SER A 87 -24.44 -0.22 14.16
N LEU A 88 -24.83 1.03 13.90
CA LEU A 88 -26.05 1.38 13.19
C LEU A 88 -26.02 0.85 11.75
N ASN A 89 -24.90 0.99 11.03
CA ASN A 89 -24.74 0.48 9.67
C ASN A 89 -24.82 -1.06 9.62
N VAL A 90 -24.24 -1.75 10.60
CA VAL A 90 -24.40 -3.21 10.75
C VAL A 90 -25.86 -3.59 11.00
N ALA A 91 -26.56 -2.85 11.88
CA ALA A 91 -27.98 -3.06 12.14
C ALA A 91 -28.87 -2.76 10.92
N ILE A 92 -28.53 -1.73 10.14
CA ILE A 92 -29.21 -1.38 8.88
C ILE A 92 -28.96 -2.49 7.84
N ALA A 93 -27.73 -2.98 7.70
CA ALA A 93 -27.41 -4.08 6.80
C ALA A 93 -28.25 -5.33 7.13
N ARG A 94 -28.43 -5.65 8.42
CA ARG A 94 -29.34 -6.72 8.86
C ARG A 94 -30.78 -6.47 8.39
N LYS A 95 -31.32 -5.28 8.67
CA LYS A 95 -32.69 -4.91 8.28
C LYS A 95 -32.87 -4.99 6.76
N SER A 96 -31.92 -4.45 5.99
CA SER A 96 -31.95 -4.46 4.53
C SER A 96 -31.88 -5.87 3.95
N ILE A 97 -31.01 -6.74 4.46
CA ILE A 97 -30.88 -8.14 4.04
C ILE A 97 -32.15 -8.93 4.39
N SER A 98 -32.75 -8.68 5.57
CA SER A 98 -34.01 -9.30 5.96
C SER A 98 -35.23 -8.79 5.18
N SER A 99 -35.16 -7.57 4.64
CA SER A 99 -36.24 -6.93 3.88
C SER A 99 -36.16 -7.15 2.36
N VAL A 100 -35.10 -7.80 1.85
CA VAL A 100 -35.03 -8.13 0.43
C VAL A 100 -36.09 -9.20 0.14
N GLN A 101 -37.25 -8.76 -0.37
CA GLN A 101 -38.12 -9.63 -1.16
C GLN A 101 -37.40 -9.91 -2.47
N TRP A 102 -36.60 -10.98 -2.51
CA TRP A 102 -35.85 -11.44 -3.67
C TRP A 102 -36.73 -11.78 -4.90
N THR A 103 -38.05 -11.62 -4.78
CA THR A 103 -39.07 -11.79 -5.82
C THR A 103 -39.33 -10.55 -6.68
N THR A 104 -38.70 -9.39 -6.42
CA THR A 104 -38.97 -8.14 -7.17
C THR A 104 -37.80 -7.59 -8.00
N LEU A 105 -36.74 -8.38 -8.23
CA LEU A 105 -35.71 -8.06 -9.23
C LEU A 105 -36.01 -8.76 -10.57
N GLY A 106 -36.82 -8.08 -11.39
CA GLY A 106 -36.80 -8.14 -12.85
C GLY A 106 -37.17 -9.47 -13.51
N ASP A 107 -38.44 -9.60 -13.88
CA ASP A 107 -38.97 -10.64 -14.77
C ASP A 107 -38.13 -10.76 -16.06
N LYS A 108 -37.19 -11.72 -16.09
CA LYS A 108 -36.93 -12.64 -17.23
C LYS A 108 -35.66 -13.51 -17.12
N ILE A 109 -34.77 -13.37 -16.13
CA ILE A 109 -33.57 -14.25 -16.03
C ILE A 109 -33.21 -14.71 -14.59
N THR A 110 -33.86 -14.22 -13.54
CA THR A 110 -33.35 -14.29 -12.14
C THR A 110 -33.95 -15.38 -11.25
N ASP A 111 -35.07 -16.03 -11.60
CA ASP A 111 -35.80 -16.93 -10.70
C ASP A 111 -35.13 -18.29 -10.38
N ARG A 112 -33.91 -18.58 -10.87
CA ARG A 112 -33.34 -19.93 -10.73
C ARG A 112 -31.98 -20.06 -10.05
N PHE A 113 -31.37 -18.99 -9.54
CA PHE A 113 -30.02 -19.09 -8.96
C PHE A 113 -29.77 -18.16 -7.76
N ILE A 114 -30.65 -18.15 -6.76
CA ILE A 114 -30.28 -17.62 -5.43
C ILE A 114 -29.35 -18.65 -4.76
N PRO A 115 -28.10 -18.30 -4.43
CA PRO A 115 -27.19 -19.23 -3.75
C PRO A 115 -27.71 -19.60 -2.36
N GLN A 116 -27.59 -20.86 -1.96
CA GLN A 116 -28.08 -21.34 -0.66
C GLN A 116 -27.59 -20.50 0.54
N TRP A 117 -26.34 -20.03 0.49
CA TRP A 117 -25.75 -19.25 1.57
C TRP A 117 -26.37 -17.85 1.74
N ALA A 118 -27.08 -17.33 0.73
CA ALA A 118 -27.75 -16.04 0.85
C ALA A 118 -28.90 -16.10 1.87
N TYR A 119 -29.48 -17.28 2.09
CA TYR A 119 -30.48 -17.53 3.13
C TYR A 119 -29.88 -17.52 4.54
N ASP A 120 -28.61 -17.88 4.70
CA ASP A 120 -27.91 -17.90 6.00
C ASP A 120 -27.33 -16.52 6.37
N LEU A 121 -27.28 -15.59 5.40
CA LEU A 121 -26.69 -14.26 5.57
C LEU A 121 -27.30 -13.43 6.72
N PRO A 122 -28.64 -13.41 6.93
CA PRO A 122 -29.25 -12.73 8.07
C PRO A 122 -28.72 -13.23 9.42
N ASP A 123 -28.49 -14.55 9.56
CA ASP A 123 -28.05 -15.16 10.83
C ASP A 123 -26.59 -14.80 11.13
N TYR A 124 -25.72 -14.82 10.12
CA TYR A 124 -24.34 -14.35 10.27
C TYR A 124 -24.28 -12.88 10.67
N VAL A 125 -25.07 -12.02 10.02
CA VAL A 125 -25.10 -10.59 10.34
C VAL A 125 -25.71 -10.35 11.72
N ALA A 126 -26.74 -11.08 12.12
CA ALA A 126 -27.32 -11.00 13.47
C ALA A 126 -26.33 -11.45 14.54
N LYS A 127 -25.53 -12.49 14.27
CA LYS A 127 -24.44 -12.92 15.15
C LYS A 127 -23.36 -11.85 15.25
N LEU A 128 -22.86 -11.34 14.12
CA LEU A 128 -21.86 -10.27 14.10
C LEU A 128 -22.35 -9.02 14.84
N GLN A 129 -23.62 -8.64 14.65
CA GLN A 129 -24.22 -7.51 15.37
C GLN A 129 -24.22 -7.73 16.88
N ARG A 130 -24.56 -8.94 17.36
CA ARG A 130 -24.51 -9.27 18.80
C ARG A 130 -23.09 -9.24 19.36
N GLU A 131 -22.11 -9.74 18.61
CA GLU A 131 -20.71 -9.70 19.03
C GLU A 131 -20.16 -8.27 19.07
N MET A 132 -20.65 -7.40 18.18
CA MET A 132 -20.22 -6.01 17.99
C MET A 132 -21.11 -4.98 18.69
N ASN A 133 -21.97 -5.36 19.64
CA ASN A 133 -22.87 -4.42 20.32
C ASN A 133 -22.31 -3.84 21.64
N MET A 134 -21.11 -4.22 22.06
CA MET A 134 -20.46 -3.78 23.32
C MET A 134 -21.27 -4.11 24.59
N ALA A 135 -22.25 -5.00 24.49
CA ALA A 135 -22.93 -5.51 25.67
C ALA A 135 -21.97 -6.37 26.49
N ARG A 136 -22.26 -6.50 27.78
CA ARG A 136 -21.46 -7.32 28.68
C ARG A 136 -21.35 -8.76 28.16
N GLY A 137 -20.14 -9.26 27.99
CA GLY A 137 -19.81 -10.57 27.43
C GLY A 137 -19.78 -10.64 25.91
N SER A 138 -19.93 -9.52 25.19
CA SER A 138 -19.76 -9.48 23.73
C SER A 138 -18.28 -9.47 23.35
N LEU A 139 -17.94 -9.97 22.16
CA LEU A 139 -16.57 -9.93 21.65
C LEU A 139 -15.97 -8.51 21.63
N ALA A 140 -16.75 -7.50 21.23
CA ALA A 140 -16.27 -6.12 21.20
C ALA A 140 -15.91 -5.59 22.59
N GLU A 141 -16.67 -5.95 23.64
CA GLU A 141 -16.32 -5.61 25.02
C GLU A 141 -15.01 -6.29 25.43
N GLU A 142 -14.86 -7.59 25.14
CA GLU A 142 -13.65 -8.36 25.42
C GLU A 142 -12.42 -7.71 24.76
N ILE A 143 -12.49 -7.44 23.46
CA ILE A 143 -11.41 -6.77 22.72
C ILE A 143 -11.06 -5.42 23.35
N TRP A 144 -12.08 -4.62 23.70
CA TRP A 144 -11.86 -3.30 24.26
C TRP A 144 -11.25 -3.32 25.66
N GLN A 145 -11.57 -4.33 26.48
CA GLN A 145 -10.93 -4.56 27.76
C GLN A 145 -9.46 -4.96 27.57
N GLU A 146 -9.17 -5.87 26.65
CA GLU A 146 -7.80 -6.31 26.37
C GLU A 146 -6.93 -5.22 25.76
N ALA A 147 -7.50 -4.34 24.94
CA ALA A 147 -6.80 -3.17 24.39
C ALA A 147 -6.22 -2.25 25.48
N GLN A 148 -6.74 -2.34 26.71
CA GLN A 148 -6.31 -1.57 27.89
C GLN A 148 -5.44 -2.39 28.85
N ASP A 149 -5.18 -3.67 28.56
CA ASP A 149 -4.35 -4.54 29.41
C ASP A 149 -2.87 -4.41 29.03
N GLU A 150 -2.06 -3.84 29.93
CA GLU A 150 -0.62 -3.67 29.75
C GLU A 150 0.14 -5.00 29.60
N ASN A 151 -0.42 -6.13 30.05
CA ASN A 151 0.21 -7.45 29.87
C ASN A 151 0.07 -7.96 28.44
N ILE A 152 -1.03 -7.63 27.77
CA ILE A 152 -1.29 -7.99 26.37
C ILE A 152 -0.67 -6.93 25.44
N HIS A 153 -0.75 -5.67 25.85
CA HIS A 153 -0.36 -4.49 25.10
C HIS A 153 0.63 -3.62 25.89
N PRO A 154 1.87 -4.07 26.11
CA PRO A 154 2.85 -3.33 26.92
C PRO A 154 3.18 -1.94 26.36
N GLU A 155 2.99 -1.74 25.06
CA GLU A 155 3.22 -0.44 24.43
C GLU A 155 2.30 0.67 24.94
N ILE A 156 1.15 0.37 25.53
CA ILE A 156 0.18 1.38 26.02
C ILE A 156 0.73 2.18 27.21
N ALA A 157 1.64 1.59 28.00
CA ALA A 157 2.35 2.27 29.07
C ALA A 157 3.46 3.22 28.56
N LEU A 158 3.82 3.15 27.27
CA LEU A 158 4.89 3.94 26.67
C LEU A 158 4.38 5.27 26.11
N ASN A 159 5.15 6.33 26.33
CA ASN A 159 4.91 7.64 25.73
C ASN A 159 5.67 7.79 24.41
N ALA A 160 4.96 8.06 23.31
CA ALA A 160 5.57 8.25 22.00
C ALA A 160 5.89 9.73 21.73
N ARG A 161 6.97 9.96 20.98
CA ARG A 161 7.37 11.29 20.51
C ARG A 161 7.72 11.20 19.04
N VAL A 162 7.41 12.27 18.31
CA VAL A 162 7.83 12.42 16.92
C VAL A 162 9.34 12.65 16.89
N ARG A 163 10.04 11.79 16.16
CA ARG A 163 11.45 11.96 15.83
C ARG A 163 11.52 12.89 14.63
N VAL A 164 12.19 14.04 14.80
CA VAL A 164 12.49 14.97 13.70
C VAL A 164 13.94 14.77 13.30
N GLY A 165 14.18 14.50 12.02
CA GLY A 165 15.49 14.35 11.41
C GLY A 165 15.47 13.39 10.22
N LYS A 166 16.27 13.73 9.20
CA LYS A 166 16.48 12.93 8.00
C LYS A 166 17.18 11.58 8.23
N ASP A 167 17.93 11.46 9.32
CA ASP A 167 18.78 10.30 9.57
C ASP A 167 17.95 9.04 9.90
N LEU A 168 18.58 7.86 9.82
CA LEU A 168 17.94 6.61 10.26
C LEU A 168 17.68 6.62 11.78
N CYS A 169 16.59 5.99 12.22
CA CYS A 169 16.38 5.79 13.65
C CYS A 169 17.47 4.93 14.29
N SER A 170 17.63 5.06 15.62
CA SER A 170 18.63 4.31 16.39
C SER A 170 18.47 2.80 16.26
N ASP A 171 17.23 2.32 16.16
CA ASP A 171 16.91 0.90 16.04
C ASP A 171 17.33 0.34 14.67
N GLU A 172 17.07 1.05 13.58
CA GLU A 172 17.53 0.68 12.23
C GLU A 172 19.06 0.72 12.14
N MET A 173 19.72 1.74 12.69
CA MET A 173 21.19 1.78 12.76
C MET A 173 21.76 0.60 13.55
N ALA A 174 21.14 0.23 14.66
CA ALA A 174 21.54 -0.92 15.45
C ALA A 174 21.32 -2.24 14.69
N PHE A 175 20.21 -2.35 13.97
CA PHE A 175 19.93 -3.47 13.06
C PHE A 175 20.99 -3.59 11.97
N VAL A 176 21.32 -2.52 11.26
CA VAL A 176 22.31 -2.52 10.17
C VAL A 176 23.66 -3.03 10.66
N ARG A 177 24.11 -2.62 11.85
CA ARG A 177 25.36 -3.11 12.46
C ARG A 177 25.32 -4.62 12.72
N ARG A 178 24.20 -5.17 13.19
CA ARG A 178 24.03 -6.62 13.40
C ARG A 178 23.93 -7.37 12.06
N ARG A 179 23.11 -6.86 11.13
CA ARG A 179 22.91 -7.43 9.79
C ARG A 179 24.21 -7.54 9.01
N LYS A 180 25.11 -6.57 9.14
CA LYS A 180 26.43 -6.56 8.47
C LYS A 180 27.26 -7.82 8.75
N ARG A 181 27.12 -8.44 9.93
CA ARG A 181 27.83 -9.69 10.27
C ARG A 181 27.29 -10.87 9.46
N TYR A 182 25.97 -10.95 9.32
CA TYR A 182 25.30 -11.97 8.53
C TYR A 182 25.55 -11.78 7.03
N THR A 183 25.44 -10.54 6.53
CA THR A 183 25.64 -10.27 5.11
C THR A 183 27.08 -10.47 4.67
N ARG A 184 28.07 -10.27 5.55
CA ARG A 184 29.48 -10.67 5.28
C ARG A 184 29.60 -12.17 5.00
N CYS A 185 29.08 -13.00 5.91
CA CYS A 185 29.15 -14.46 5.77
C CYS A 185 28.36 -14.94 4.55
N ALA A 186 27.15 -14.39 4.35
CA ALA A 186 26.31 -14.70 3.19
C ALA A 186 26.99 -14.30 1.88
N LEU A 187 27.61 -13.11 1.81
CA LEU A 187 28.34 -12.66 0.63
C LEU A 187 29.54 -13.56 0.32
N ALA A 188 30.30 -13.95 1.34
CA ALA A 188 31.43 -14.85 1.19
C ALA A 188 30.99 -16.18 0.56
N LYS A 189 29.92 -16.77 1.09
CA LYS A 189 29.31 -18.00 0.55
C LYS A 189 28.76 -17.80 -0.86
N TYR A 190 28.02 -16.71 -1.10
CA TYR A 190 27.39 -16.42 -2.38
C TYR A 190 28.42 -16.23 -3.50
N LEU A 191 29.50 -15.51 -3.21
CA LEU A 191 30.60 -15.25 -4.14
C LEU A 191 31.68 -16.35 -4.11
N GLU A 192 31.54 -17.40 -3.32
CA GLU A 192 32.54 -18.48 -3.21
C GLU A 192 33.94 -17.96 -2.90
N ILE A 193 34.03 -17.00 -1.97
CA ILE A 193 35.28 -16.43 -1.47
C ILE A 193 35.45 -16.77 0.02
N PRO A 194 36.67 -17.02 0.53
CA PRO A 194 36.88 -17.26 1.94
C PRO A 194 36.40 -16.08 2.79
N GLU A 195 35.62 -16.34 3.85
CA GLU A 195 35.07 -15.27 4.71
C GLU A 195 36.17 -14.40 5.35
N ALA A 196 37.33 -15.00 5.64
CA ALA A 196 38.50 -14.31 6.17
C ALA A 196 39.01 -13.18 5.25
N ASP A 197 38.79 -13.31 3.93
CA ASP A 197 39.26 -12.36 2.92
C ASP A 197 38.25 -11.22 2.66
N VAL A 198 37.06 -11.30 3.26
CA VAL A 198 35.99 -10.30 3.13
C VAL A 198 36.06 -9.31 4.28
N ASP A 199 36.57 -8.11 4.00
CA ASP A 199 36.48 -7.00 4.97
C ASP A 199 35.01 -6.54 5.09
N PRO A 200 34.47 -6.33 6.31
CA PRO A 200 33.11 -5.82 6.49
C PRO A 200 32.80 -4.52 5.74
N ARG A 201 33.80 -3.67 5.49
CA ARG A 201 33.65 -2.40 4.75
C ARG A 201 33.43 -2.62 3.25
N ASP A 202 33.85 -3.77 2.72
CA ASP A 202 33.74 -4.12 1.31
C ASP A 202 32.38 -4.73 0.97
N VAL A 203 31.64 -5.21 1.99
CA VAL A 203 30.31 -5.80 1.82
C VAL A 203 29.32 -4.75 1.29
N PRO A 204 28.76 -4.92 0.09
CA PRO A 204 27.78 -3.99 -0.45
C PRO A 204 26.46 -4.06 0.33
N THR A 205 25.79 -2.92 0.46
CA THR A 205 24.41 -2.88 0.93
C THR A 205 23.48 -3.22 -0.22
N ILE A 206 22.87 -4.39 -0.17
CA ILE A 206 21.93 -4.86 -1.19
C ILE A 206 20.50 -4.65 -0.69
N ALA A 207 19.65 -4.06 -1.51
CA ALA A 207 18.20 -3.99 -1.29
C ALA A 207 17.50 -4.88 -2.33
N VAL A 208 16.50 -5.64 -1.89
CA VAL A 208 15.63 -6.42 -2.78
C VAL A 208 14.23 -5.80 -2.71
N CYS A 209 13.57 -5.57 -3.84
CA CYS A 209 12.20 -5.08 -3.84
C CYS A 209 11.27 -5.82 -4.78
N GLY A 210 9.99 -5.83 -4.43
CA GLY A 210 8.91 -6.38 -5.23
C GLY A 210 7.90 -5.30 -5.59
N SER A 211 7.40 -5.32 -6.84
CA SER A 211 6.37 -4.39 -7.28
C SER A 211 4.97 -4.72 -6.74
N GLY A 212 4.02 -3.82 -6.97
CA GLY A 212 2.60 -4.10 -6.75
C GLY A 212 1.97 -4.94 -7.85
N GLY A 213 0.73 -5.40 -7.64
CA GLY A 213 0.04 -6.28 -8.58
C GLY A 213 -0.82 -7.37 -7.93
N GLY A 214 -1.42 -7.09 -6.76
CA GLY A 214 -2.33 -8.02 -6.10
C GLY A 214 -1.74 -9.41 -5.81
N LEU A 215 -2.54 -10.46 -6.00
CA LEU A 215 -2.09 -11.84 -5.77
C LEU A 215 -0.99 -12.28 -6.76
N ARG A 216 -0.95 -11.71 -7.98
CA ARG A 216 0.13 -12.00 -8.93
C ARG A 216 1.48 -11.61 -8.34
N ALA A 217 1.61 -10.37 -7.86
CA ALA A 217 2.83 -9.89 -7.24
C ALA A 217 3.19 -10.67 -5.97
N LEU A 218 2.19 -11.02 -5.15
CA LEU A 218 2.38 -11.85 -3.96
C LEU A 218 2.97 -13.23 -4.29
N VAL A 219 2.36 -13.98 -5.23
CA VAL A 219 2.78 -15.35 -5.57
C VAL A 219 4.09 -15.35 -6.36
N ALA A 220 4.21 -14.50 -7.39
CA ALA A 220 5.42 -14.39 -8.20
C ALA A 220 6.59 -13.89 -7.36
N GLY A 221 6.39 -12.87 -6.52
CA GLY A 221 7.38 -12.34 -5.60
C GLY A 221 7.86 -13.40 -4.59
N ALA A 222 6.95 -14.19 -4.01
CA ALA A 222 7.32 -15.27 -3.09
C ALA A 222 8.25 -16.30 -3.77
N ALA A 223 7.96 -16.66 -5.02
CA ALA A 223 8.75 -17.60 -5.80
C ALA A 223 10.10 -17.02 -6.25
N SER A 224 10.12 -15.75 -6.66
CA SER A 224 11.35 -15.03 -7.01
C SER A 224 12.27 -14.89 -5.79
N TYR A 225 11.73 -14.55 -4.62
CA TYR A 225 12.51 -14.43 -3.39
C TYR A 225 13.00 -15.80 -2.90
N LEU A 226 12.19 -16.86 -3.04
CA LEU A 226 12.64 -18.22 -2.78
C LEU A 226 13.82 -18.59 -3.69
N SER A 227 13.74 -18.26 -4.99
CA SER A 227 14.79 -18.56 -5.96
C SER A 227 16.08 -17.79 -5.64
N ALA A 228 15.95 -16.52 -5.26
CA ALA A 228 17.07 -15.70 -4.78
C ALA A 228 17.67 -16.24 -3.47
N GLN A 229 16.85 -16.77 -2.56
CA GLN A 229 17.29 -17.37 -1.31
C GLN A 229 18.04 -18.69 -1.55
N GLU A 230 17.52 -19.57 -2.39
CA GLU A 230 18.19 -20.83 -2.77
C GLU A 230 19.53 -20.58 -3.47
N ALA A 231 19.63 -19.51 -4.25
CA ALA A 231 20.89 -19.07 -4.86
C ALA A 231 21.85 -18.40 -3.87
N GLY A 232 21.42 -18.07 -2.64
CA GLY A 232 22.19 -17.35 -1.62
C GLY A 232 22.20 -15.82 -1.74
N LEU A 233 21.53 -15.25 -2.74
CA LEU A 233 21.43 -13.81 -2.95
C LEU A 233 20.59 -13.12 -1.87
N PHE A 234 19.45 -13.71 -1.49
CA PHE A 234 18.54 -13.10 -0.51
C PHE A 234 19.20 -12.92 0.86
N ASP A 235 20.06 -13.87 1.27
CA ASP A 235 20.79 -13.79 2.52
C ASP A 235 21.81 -12.62 2.54
N CYS A 236 22.22 -12.14 1.36
CA CYS A 236 23.07 -10.96 1.21
C CYS A 236 22.30 -9.63 1.35
N ALA A 237 20.97 -9.65 1.23
CA ALA A 237 20.14 -8.45 1.30
C ALA A 237 20.16 -7.82 2.70
N THR A 238 20.31 -6.50 2.77
CA THR A 238 20.15 -5.72 4.01
C THR A 238 18.70 -5.28 4.21
N TYR A 239 18.04 -4.88 3.11
CA TYR A 239 16.66 -4.40 3.10
C TYR A 239 15.81 -5.21 2.13
N THR A 240 14.54 -5.41 2.47
CA THR A 240 13.48 -5.71 1.51
C THR A 240 12.50 -4.56 1.45
N ALA A 241 11.92 -4.30 0.29
CA ALA A 241 10.85 -3.30 0.17
C ALA A 241 9.70 -3.81 -0.71
N GLY A 242 8.47 -3.47 -0.33
CA GLY A 242 7.26 -3.88 -1.04
C GLY A 242 6.29 -2.72 -1.28
N VAL A 243 5.57 -2.82 -2.40
CA VAL A 243 4.34 -2.06 -2.70
C VAL A 243 3.19 -3.06 -2.86
N SER A 244 1.98 -2.70 -2.43
CA SER A 244 0.76 -3.47 -2.69
C SER A 244 0.88 -4.97 -2.36
N GLY A 245 0.69 -5.86 -3.33
CA GLY A 245 0.85 -7.31 -3.15
C GLY A 245 2.19 -7.76 -2.53
N SER A 246 3.27 -7.02 -2.77
CA SER A 246 4.57 -7.29 -2.14
C SER A 246 4.62 -6.86 -0.66
N CYS A 247 3.79 -5.89 -0.24
CA CYS A 247 3.56 -5.64 1.19
C CYS A 247 2.95 -6.88 1.86
N TRP A 248 1.94 -7.50 1.24
CA TRP A 248 1.33 -8.72 1.78
C TRP A 248 2.34 -9.87 1.88
N LEU A 249 3.24 -10.01 0.90
CA LEU A 249 4.33 -10.99 0.93
C LEU A 249 5.21 -10.80 2.17
N GLN A 250 5.66 -9.57 2.40
CA GLN A 250 6.51 -9.26 3.54
C GLN A 250 5.77 -9.50 4.87
N THR A 251 4.47 -9.22 4.94
CA THR A 251 3.64 -9.54 6.12
C THR A 251 3.63 -11.03 6.40
N LEU A 252 3.38 -11.87 5.39
CA LEU A 252 3.37 -13.33 5.56
C LEU A 252 4.75 -13.91 5.88
N TYR A 253 5.80 -13.39 5.25
CA TYR A 253 7.17 -13.83 5.50
C TYR A 253 7.62 -13.55 6.94
N ASN A 254 7.25 -12.38 7.46
CA ASN A 254 7.58 -11.91 8.81
C ASN A 254 6.49 -12.22 9.84
N SER A 255 5.74 -13.31 9.66
CA SER A 255 4.75 -13.81 10.62
C SER A 255 4.99 -15.28 10.98
N SER A 256 4.19 -15.83 11.90
CA SER A 256 4.21 -17.25 12.23
C SER A 256 3.93 -18.15 11.01
N LEU A 257 3.16 -17.65 10.04
CA LEU A 257 2.74 -18.36 8.82
C LEU A 257 3.94 -18.68 7.90
N GLY A 258 4.72 -17.65 7.57
CA GLY A 258 5.90 -17.81 6.73
C GLY A 258 7.10 -18.30 7.53
N GLY A 259 7.25 -17.87 8.79
CA GLY A 259 8.38 -18.25 9.62
C GLY A 259 9.74 -17.95 8.98
N ARG A 260 9.82 -16.88 8.17
CA ARG A 260 10.98 -16.46 7.36
C ARG A 260 11.39 -17.49 6.30
N ARG A 261 10.41 -18.20 5.76
CA ARG A 261 10.58 -19.23 4.73
C ARG A 261 9.59 -19.02 3.60
N HIS A 262 10.10 -18.65 2.42
CA HIS A 262 9.27 -18.39 1.25
C HIS A 262 8.53 -19.63 0.75
N ASP A 263 9.11 -20.83 0.93
CA ASP A 263 8.45 -22.10 0.60
C ASP A 263 7.20 -22.34 1.47
N LYS A 264 7.26 -21.98 2.76
CA LYS A 264 6.09 -22.01 3.65
C LYS A 264 5.02 -20.99 3.26
N VAL A 265 5.44 -19.79 2.85
CA VAL A 265 4.50 -18.78 2.33
C VAL A 265 3.76 -19.32 1.11
N ILE A 266 4.47 -19.90 0.14
CA ILE A 266 3.87 -20.50 -1.06
C ILE A 266 2.90 -21.64 -0.68
N GLU A 267 3.29 -22.52 0.24
CA GLU A 267 2.42 -23.61 0.73
C GLU A 267 1.15 -23.07 1.41
N HIS A 268 1.29 -22.03 2.22
CA HIS A 268 0.16 -21.35 2.86
C HIS A 268 -0.78 -20.74 1.82
N LEU A 269 -0.25 -20.05 0.81
CA LEU A 269 -1.05 -19.50 -0.29
C LEU A 269 -1.83 -20.61 -0.99
N LYS A 270 -1.20 -21.72 -1.37
CA LYS A 270 -1.89 -22.87 -1.98
C LYS A 270 -3.08 -23.38 -1.18
N LYS A 271 -3.02 -23.30 0.15
CA LYS A 271 -4.10 -23.74 1.04
C LYS A 271 -5.22 -22.72 1.19
N ARG A 272 -4.97 -21.42 0.95
CA ARG A 272 -5.87 -20.33 1.34
C ARG A 272 -6.48 -19.54 0.19
N ILE A 273 -5.72 -19.27 -0.88
CA ILE A 273 -6.17 -18.37 -1.95
C ILE A 273 -6.98 -19.08 -3.05
N GLY A 274 -7.36 -20.34 -2.85
CA GLY A 274 -8.31 -21.06 -3.70
C GLY A 274 -9.76 -20.60 -3.55
N ILE A 275 -10.05 -19.70 -2.60
CA ILE A 275 -11.36 -19.12 -2.33
C ILE A 275 -11.23 -17.60 -2.44
N HIS A 276 -12.22 -16.95 -3.09
CA HIS A 276 -12.21 -15.50 -3.28
C HIS A 276 -12.21 -14.77 -1.92
N ILE A 277 -11.45 -13.68 -1.81
CA ILE A 277 -11.39 -12.88 -0.58
C ILE A 277 -12.78 -12.37 -0.15
N ALA A 278 -13.63 -12.04 -1.13
CA ALA A 278 -14.98 -11.53 -0.94
C ALA A 278 -16.07 -12.60 -1.01
N TYR A 279 -15.74 -13.89 -0.85
CA TYR A 279 -16.77 -14.94 -0.79
C TYR A 279 -17.47 -14.91 0.59
N PRO A 280 -18.74 -14.47 0.69
CA PRO A 280 -19.33 -14.11 1.99
C PRO A 280 -19.38 -15.24 3.01
N PRO A 281 -19.74 -16.49 2.67
CA PRO A 281 -19.86 -17.55 3.68
C PRO A 281 -18.54 -17.84 4.39
N SER A 282 -17.44 -17.93 3.63
CA SER A 282 -16.15 -18.20 4.23
C SER A 282 -15.60 -17.00 5.00
N PHE A 283 -15.92 -15.78 4.59
CA PHE A 283 -15.54 -14.57 5.33
C PHE A 283 -16.33 -14.45 6.64
N LEU A 284 -17.65 -14.55 6.58
CA LEU A 284 -18.55 -14.39 7.72
C LEU A 284 -18.40 -15.50 8.76
N ASP A 285 -18.14 -16.74 8.35
CA ASP A 285 -17.81 -17.81 9.29
C ASP A 285 -16.56 -17.45 10.11
N LEU A 286 -15.49 -16.96 9.48
CA LEU A 286 -14.28 -16.54 10.19
C LEU A 286 -14.51 -15.30 11.07
N CYS A 287 -15.34 -14.34 10.63
CA CYS A 287 -15.65 -13.16 11.43
C CYS A 287 -16.61 -13.43 12.59
N THR A 288 -17.25 -14.59 12.65
CA THR A 288 -18.26 -14.89 13.67
C THR A 288 -17.91 -16.08 14.56
N ARG A 289 -16.77 -16.76 14.34
CA ARG A 289 -16.37 -17.93 15.12
C ARG A 289 -15.02 -17.73 15.79
N ALA A 290 -14.90 -18.16 17.04
CA ALA A 290 -13.63 -18.17 17.75
C ALA A 290 -12.68 -19.24 17.17
N PRO A 291 -11.35 -19.00 17.17
CA PRO A 291 -10.67 -17.78 17.62
C PRO A 291 -10.52 -16.68 16.55
N THR A 292 -10.97 -16.93 15.32
CA THR A 292 -10.69 -16.08 14.16
C THR A 292 -11.47 -14.76 14.14
N ASN A 293 -12.65 -14.73 14.76
CA ASN A 293 -13.46 -13.52 14.90
C ASN A 293 -12.70 -12.40 15.63
N LYS A 294 -12.13 -12.70 16.79
CA LYS A 294 -11.34 -11.77 17.59
C LYS A 294 -10.12 -11.29 16.82
N PHE A 295 -9.37 -12.24 16.25
CA PHE A 295 -8.17 -11.97 15.46
C PHE A 295 -8.43 -10.98 14.31
N LEU A 296 -9.57 -11.10 13.62
CA LEU A 296 -9.92 -10.20 12.52
C LEU A 296 -10.48 -8.86 12.99
N LEU A 297 -11.35 -8.88 14.01
CA LEU A 297 -12.14 -7.70 14.39
C LEU A 297 -11.43 -6.79 15.40
N ALA A 298 -10.35 -7.27 16.05
CA ALA A 298 -9.61 -6.52 17.07
C ALA A 298 -9.27 -5.09 16.64
N GLY A 299 -8.62 -4.93 15.48
CA GLY A 299 -8.18 -3.61 15.01
C GLY A 299 -9.32 -2.65 14.71
N SER A 300 -10.45 -3.15 14.19
CA SER A 300 -11.62 -2.32 13.91
C SER A 300 -12.28 -1.84 15.20
N VAL A 301 -12.43 -2.71 16.19
CA VAL A 301 -13.00 -2.36 17.51
C VAL A 301 -12.10 -1.35 18.23
N GLU A 302 -10.80 -1.64 18.32
CA GLU A 302 -9.80 -0.78 18.96
C GLU A 302 -9.81 0.63 18.37
N ARG A 303 -9.81 0.75 17.03
CA ARG A 303 -9.83 2.05 16.36
C ARG A 303 -11.14 2.80 16.58
N LEU A 304 -12.29 2.17 16.35
CA LEU A 304 -13.59 2.85 16.39
C LEU A 304 -14.05 3.22 17.80
N ARG A 305 -13.65 2.45 18.82
CA ARG A 305 -13.87 2.81 20.24
C ARG A 305 -12.82 3.78 20.77
N GLY A 306 -11.59 3.64 20.30
CA GLY A 306 -10.47 4.48 20.68
C GLY A 306 -10.52 5.90 20.16
N ASP A 307 -11.10 6.08 18.98
CA ASP A 307 -11.14 7.36 18.29
C ASP A 307 -12.56 7.67 17.79
N PRO A 308 -13.28 8.59 18.45
CA PRO A 308 -14.66 8.93 18.10
C PRO A 308 -14.86 9.55 16.72
N GLN A 309 -13.79 10.06 16.11
CA GLN A 309 -13.82 10.67 14.79
C GLN A 309 -13.21 9.77 13.71
N ALA A 310 -12.78 8.56 14.06
CA ALA A 310 -12.27 7.61 13.09
C ALA A 310 -13.39 7.16 12.13
N ASP A 311 -13.06 7.13 10.84
CA ASP A 311 -13.94 6.56 9.83
C ASP A 311 -13.72 5.04 9.66
N PHE A 312 -14.74 4.34 9.16
CA PHE A 312 -14.68 2.95 8.74
C PHE A 312 -15.10 2.81 7.28
N GLY A 313 -14.12 2.82 6.39
CA GLY A 313 -14.31 2.90 4.95
C GLY A 313 -14.13 1.58 4.20
N LEU A 314 -14.21 1.66 2.87
CA LEU A 314 -14.00 0.49 1.99
C LEU A 314 -12.58 -0.08 2.11
N VAL A 315 -11.58 0.76 2.40
CA VAL A 315 -10.21 0.34 2.64
C VAL A 315 -10.11 -0.59 3.86
N ASP A 316 -10.87 -0.31 4.92
CA ASP A 316 -10.89 -1.12 6.14
C ASP A 316 -11.57 -2.47 5.89
N VAL A 317 -12.71 -2.47 5.19
CA VAL A 317 -13.39 -3.69 4.75
C VAL A 317 -12.46 -4.55 3.88
N TYR A 318 -11.77 -3.92 2.93
CA TYR A 318 -10.80 -4.61 2.08
C TYR A 318 -9.67 -5.25 2.88
N GLY A 319 -9.12 -4.53 3.87
CA GLY A 319 -8.12 -5.03 4.80
C GLY A 319 -8.59 -6.27 5.58
N LEU A 320 -9.84 -6.28 6.05
CA LEU A 320 -10.45 -7.45 6.72
C LEU A 320 -10.62 -8.63 5.76
N LEU A 321 -11.12 -8.39 4.53
CA LEU A 321 -11.28 -9.44 3.52
C LEU A 321 -9.94 -10.08 3.15
N LEU A 322 -8.91 -9.27 2.91
CA LEU A 322 -7.55 -9.73 2.66
C LEU A 322 -7.02 -10.57 3.83
N SER A 323 -7.10 -10.05 5.04
CA SER A 323 -6.58 -10.71 6.24
C SER A 323 -7.31 -12.02 6.54
N SER A 324 -8.61 -12.09 6.28
CA SER A 324 -9.38 -13.33 6.44
C SER A 324 -8.83 -14.48 5.60
N ARG A 325 -8.26 -14.16 4.43
CA ARG A 325 -7.66 -15.16 3.54
C ARG A 325 -6.19 -15.36 3.81
N LEU A 326 -5.44 -14.27 3.91
CA LEU A 326 -3.99 -14.29 3.95
C LEU A 326 -3.44 -14.53 5.35
N MET A 327 -4.06 -13.98 6.40
CA MET A 327 -3.51 -14.04 7.77
C MET A 327 -4.07 -15.19 8.60
N ILE A 328 -5.15 -15.85 8.17
CA ILE A 328 -5.71 -17.00 8.88
C ILE A 328 -5.11 -18.30 8.33
N PRO A 329 -4.45 -19.14 9.17
CA PRO A 329 -3.94 -20.45 8.76
C PRO A 329 -5.07 -21.43 8.42
N ARG A 330 -4.77 -22.49 7.66
CA ARG A 330 -5.76 -23.55 7.37
C ARG A 330 -6.26 -24.23 8.65
N ASP A 331 -5.36 -24.45 9.60
CA ASP A 331 -5.73 -24.81 10.97
C ASP A 331 -6.03 -23.52 11.74
N GLU A 332 -7.28 -23.12 11.76
CA GLU A 332 -7.71 -21.82 12.29
C GLU A 332 -7.46 -21.64 13.79
N LEU A 333 -7.25 -22.73 14.53
CA LEU A 333 -6.86 -22.67 15.94
C LEU A 333 -5.42 -22.18 16.14
N SER A 334 -4.63 -22.17 15.07
CA SER A 334 -3.21 -21.77 15.10
C SER A 334 -2.98 -20.29 14.79
N VAL A 335 -4.03 -19.45 14.81
CA VAL A 335 -3.86 -17.99 14.75
C VAL A 335 -2.97 -17.49 15.90
N ASP A 336 -2.14 -16.48 15.62
CA ASP A 336 -1.17 -15.92 16.57
C ASP A 336 -1.31 -14.40 16.61
N ASP A 337 -1.88 -13.86 17.69
CA ASP A 337 -2.14 -12.42 17.83
C ASP A 337 -0.88 -11.54 17.70
N ARG A 338 0.32 -12.13 17.90
CA ARG A 338 1.58 -11.42 17.68
C ARG A 338 1.76 -11.02 16.22
N ASP A 339 1.16 -11.75 15.29
CA ASP A 339 1.20 -11.48 13.86
C ASP A 339 0.34 -10.28 13.45
N LEU A 340 -0.44 -9.69 14.38
CA LEU A 340 -1.30 -8.53 14.09
C LEU A 340 -0.60 -7.18 14.29
N LYS A 341 0.66 -7.14 14.75
CA LYS A 341 1.42 -5.91 14.96
C LYS A 341 2.66 -5.88 14.08
N LEU A 342 2.89 -4.76 13.40
CA LEU A 342 4.09 -4.56 12.60
C LEU A 342 5.34 -4.50 13.50
N SER A 343 5.24 -3.87 14.68
CA SER A 343 6.37 -3.79 15.61
C SER A 343 6.83 -5.15 16.15
N ASN A 344 5.94 -6.16 16.20
CA ASN A 344 6.30 -7.50 16.65
C ASN A 344 7.24 -8.23 15.69
N GLN A 345 7.30 -7.82 14.42
CA GLN A 345 8.25 -8.38 13.46
C GLN A 345 9.71 -8.14 13.87
N ARG A 346 9.99 -7.20 14.79
CA ARG A 346 11.30 -7.04 15.45
C ARG A 346 11.84 -8.34 16.04
N PHE A 347 10.97 -9.25 16.48
CA PHE A 347 11.37 -10.57 16.97
C PHE A 347 12.23 -11.33 15.95
N TYR A 348 11.87 -11.23 14.67
CA TYR A 348 12.57 -11.87 13.55
C TYR A 348 13.81 -11.11 13.05
N LEU A 349 14.01 -9.87 13.51
CA LEU A 349 15.08 -8.97 13.10
C LEU A 349 16.14 -8.75 14.19
N SER A 350 15.83 -9.12 15.43
CA SER A 350 16.66 -8.87 16.62
C SER A 350 18.10 -9.36 16.46
N SER A 351 18.32 -10.53 15.83
CA SER A 351 19.66 -11.06 15.55
C SER A 351 20.34 -10.41 14.35
N GLY A 352 19.59 -9.84 13.40
CA GLY A 352 20.08 -9.44 12.09
C GLY A 352 20.13 -10.58 11.07
N ALA A 353 19.53 -11.74 11.36
CA ALA A 353 19.53 -12.91 10.47
C ALA A 353 18.67 -12.75 9.21
N ASN A 354 17.70 -11.83 9.21
CA ASN A 354 16.81 -11.54 8.08
C ASN A 354 16.95 -10.07 7.64
N PRO A 355 16.67 -9.73 6.37
CA PRO A 355 16.64 -8.34 5.92
C PRO A 355 15.53 -7.54 6.61
N LEU A 356 15.69 -6.22 6.71
CA LEU A 356 14.66 -5.33 7.26
C LEU A 356 13.56 -5.11 6.21
N PRO A 357 12.29 -5.47 6.49
CA PRO A 357 11.19 -5.17 5.60
C PRO A 357 10.76 -3.70 5.70
N ILE A 358 10.53 -3.11 4.53
CA ILE A 358 10.00 -1.76 4.34
C ILE A 358 8.70 -1.89 3.55
N TYR A 359 7.61 -1.38 4.10
CA TYR A 359 6.30 -1.32 3.45
C TYR A 359 6.02 0.12 3.03
N ALA A 360 5.45 0.34 1.86
CA ALA A 360 5.22 1.68 1.33
C ALA A 360 3.73 2.00 1.18
N ALA A 361 3.38 3.24 1.53
CA ALA A 361 2.11 3.89 1.19
C ALA A 361 2.39 5.31 0.71
N VAL A 362 1.40 5.95 0.10
CA VAL A 362 1.49 7.36 -0.28
C VAL A 362 0.30 8.16 0.24
N ARG A 363 0.50 9.47 0.43
CA ARG A 363 -0.57 10.45 0.59
C ARG A 363 -0.60 11.33 -0.64
N HIS A 364 -1.79 11.62 -1.14
CA HIS A 364 -1.98 12.57 -2.24
C HIS A 364 -2.23 13.97 -1.65
N GLU A 365 -1.30 14.90 -1.83
CA GLU A 365 -1.53 16.30 -1.46
C GLU A 365 -2.16 17.02 -2.64
N ILE A 366 -3.34 17.58 -2.42
CA ILE A 366 -4.01 18.49 -3.34
C ILE A 366 -4.01 19.86 -2.66
N PRO A 367 -3.13 20.80 -3.07
CA PRO A 367 -3.15 22.14 -2.51
C PRO A 367 -4.48 22.81 -2.89
N LEU A 368 -5.37 22.90 -1.91
CA LEU A 368 -6.53 23.78 -1.97
C LEU A 368 -6.06 25.12 -1.40
N GLU A 369 -6.04 26.17 -2.21
CA GLU A 369 -5.75 27.51 -1.69
C GLU A 369 -6.79 27.86 -0.62
N ASP A 370 -6.32 28.10 0.62
CA ASP A 370 -7.08 28.73 1.67
C ASP A 370 -7.77 30.00 1.15
N GLU A 371 -9.09 30.07 1.39
CA GLU A 371 -10.00 31.20 1.22
C GLU A 371 -9.36 32.58 0.94
N LYS A 372 -8.94 32.88 -0.30
CA LYS A 372 -8.67 34.26 -0.73
C LYS A 372 -8.45 34.50 -2.23
N VAL A 373 -9.19 33.84 -3.12
CA VAL A 373 -9.32 34.33 -4.50
C VAL A 373 -10.77 34.70 -4.79
N LYS A 374 -11.17 35.88 -4.29
CA LYS A 374 -12.32 36.59 -4.86
C LYS A 374 -11.94 37.01 -6.28
N GLY A 375 -12.24 36.19 -7.28
CA GLY A 375 -12.23 36.60 -8.68
C GLY A 375 -11.76 35.58 -9.71
N GLU A 376 -11.18 34.44 -9.33
CA GLU A 376 -10.81 33.39 -10.29
C GLU A 376 -11.98 32.41 -10.50
N THR A 377 -12.18 31.98 -11.74
CA THR A 377 -13.15 30.95 -12.07
C THR A 377 -12.74 29.62 -11.44
N MET A 378 -13.72 28.81 -11.02
CA MET A 378 -13.48 27.47 -10.47
C MET A 378 -12.57 26.63 -11.37
N ASP A 379 -12.61 26.85 -12.68
CA ASP A 379 -11.80 26.12 -13.66
C ASP A 379 -10.32 26.54 -13.65
N ALA A 380 -10.00 27.81 -13.36
CA ALA A 380 -8.62 28.29 -13.24
C ALA A 380 -7.97 27.83 -11.93
N ALA A 381 -8.72 27.88 -10.82
CA ALA A 381 -8.28 27.34 -9.53
C ALA A 381 -8.08 25.81 -9.59
N ARG A 382 -8.97 25.09 -10.30
CA ARG A 382 -8.82 23.66 -10.59
C ARG A 382 -7.65 23.35 -11.50
N ALA A 383 -7.38 24.18 -12.51
CA ALA A 383 -6.23 24.02 -13.40
C ALA A 383 -4.89 24.25 -12.67
N LYS A 384 -4.84 25.18 -11.71
CA LYS A 384 -3.67 25.44 -10.87
C LYS A 384 -3.44 24.33 -9.83
N ALA A 385 -4.50 23.89 -9.13
CA ALA A 385 -4.44 22.70 -8.26
C ALA A 385 -4.06 21.43 -9.04
N LYS A 386 -4.40 21.35 -10.33
CA LYS A 386 -3.96 20.29 -11.26
C LYS A 386 -2.46 20.29 -11.53
N GLN A 387 -1.79 21.44 -11.49
CA GLN A 387 -0.34 21.57 -11.70
C GLN A 387 0.48 21.37 -10.43
N GLU A 388 -0.15 21.45 -9.25
CA GLU A 388 0.55 21.45 -7.96
C GLU A 388 0.30 20.19 -7.13
N ALA A 389 -0.38 19.15 -7.62
CA ALA A 389 -0.65 17.92 -6.88
C ALA A 389 0.54 16.93 -6.90
N TRP A 390 0.90 16.34 -5.76
CA TRP A 390 1.99 15.35 -5.65
C TRP A 390 1.75 14.29 -4.58
N PHE A 391 2.52 13.20 -4.67
CA PHE A 391 2.49 12.12 -3.69
C PHE A 391 3.61 12.25 -2.66
N GLN A 392 3.27 12.06 -1.39
CA GLN A 392 4.21 12.00 -0.27
C GLN A 392 4.38 10.56 0.15
N TRP A 393 5.62 10.09 0.30
CA TRP A 393 5.89 8.68 0.57
C TRP A 393 6.00 8.43 2.06
N PHE A 394 5.25 7.42 2.51
CA PHE A 394 5.31 6.91 3.87
C PHE A 394 5.92 5.52 3.83
N GLU A 395 6.98 5.35 4.60
CA GLU A 395 7.59 4.05 4.81
C GLU A 395 7.29 3.54 6.20
N PHE A 396 6.93 2.27 6.26
CA PHE A 396 6.66 1.55 7.48
C PHE A 396 7.73 0.48 7.63
N THR A 397 8.40 0.48 8.76
CA THR A 397 9.29 -0.61 9.17
C THR A 397 8.79 -1.15 10.50
N PRO A 398 9.30 -2.29 10.99
CA PRO A 398 9.04 -2.70 12.36
C PRO A 398 9.55 -1.69 13.41
N TYR A 399 10.42 -0.75 13.01
CA TYR A 399 11.02 0.25 13.90
C TYR A 399 10.26 1.58 13.94
N GLU A 400 10.04 2.18 12.77
CA GLU A 400 9.36 3.47 12.61
C GLU A 400 8.40 3.51 11.42
N LEU A 401 7.36 4.35 11.53
CA LEU A 401 6.66 4.98 10.42
C LEU A 401 7.36 6.32 10.14
N PHE A 402 7.85 6.53 8.93
CA PHE A 402 8.61 7.72 8.57
C PHE A 402 8.13 8.29 7.23
N CYS A 403 8.15 9.61 7.11
CA CYS A 403 7.92 10.32 5.86
C CYS A 403 9.12 11.22 5.57
N GLU A 404 9.76 11.02 4.42
CA GLU A 404 10.95 11.77 4.04
C GLU A 404 10.63 13.24 3.72
N GLU A 405 9.46 13.51 3.14
CA GLU A 405 8.97 14.89 2.94
C GLU A 405 8.81 15.66 4.25
N PHE A 406 8.51 14.97 5.35
CA PHE A 406 8.36 15.57 6.68
C PHE A 406 9.68 15.61 7.44
N GLU A 407 10.70 14.88 6.98
CA GLU A 407 11.89 14.52 7.76
C GLU A 407 11.52 14.08 9.19
N ALA A 408 10.43 13.33 9.33
CA ALA A 408 9.89 12.98 10.63
C ALA A 408 9.21 11.62 10.64
N GLY A 409 9.23 10.99 11.82
CA GLY A 409 8.59 9.69 12.02
C GLY A 409 8.24 9.41 13.46
N ILE A 410 7.50 8.32 13.67
CA ILE A 410 7.06 7.83 14.98
C ILE A 410 7.43 6.35 15.11
N PRO A 411 7.60 5.83 16.34
CA PRO A 411 7.77 4.40 16.53
C PRO A 411 6.56 3.61 16.01
N SER A 412 6.78 2.47 15.34
CA SER A 412 5.69 1.72 14.71
C SER A 412 4.63 1.22 15.70
N TRP A 413 5.03 0.90 16.93
CA TRP A 413 4.11 0.52 18.01
C TRP A 413 3.14 1.64 18.41
N SER A 414 3.38 2.89 18.00
CA SER A 414 2.52 4.05 18.28
C SER A 414 1.61 4.45 17.11
N ILE A 415 1.67 3.74 15.98
CA ILE A 415 0.75 3.95 14.86
C ILE A 415 -0.68 3.74 15.36
N GLY A 416 -1.58 4.67 15.02
CA GLY A 416 -2.96 4.67 15.52
C GLY A 416 -3.19 5.61 16.71
N ARG A 417 -2.14 6.19 17.31
CA ARG A 417 -2.28 7.20 18.36
C ARG A 417 -2.31 8.62 17.80
N HIS A 418 -3.04 9.49 18.48
CA HIS A 418 -3.06 10.91 18.21
C HIS A 418 -1.80 11.61 18.72
N PHE A 419 -1.36 12.66 18.02
CA PHE A 419 -0.22 13.48 18.44
C PHE A 419 -0.58 14.96 18.43
N GLN A 420 0.03 15.71 19.32
CA GLN A 420 -0.04 17.17 19.36
C GLN A 420 1.34 17.72 19.73
N MET A 421 1.84 18.68 18.96
CA MET A 421 3.17 19.29 19.19
C MET A 421 4.30 18.25 19.30
N GLY A 422 4.17 17.14 18.57
CA GLY A 422 5.15 16.04 18.52
C GLY A 422 5.14 15.08 19.71
N ARG A 423 4.07 15.05 20.53
CA ARG A 423 3.90 14.08 21.63
C ARG A 423 2.59 13.32 21.44
N SER A 424 2.57 12.02 21.76
CA SER A 424 1.33 11.26 21.78
C SER A 424 0.39 11.83 22.84
N VAL A 425 -0.88 11.97 22.48
CA VAL A 425 -1.94 12.46 23.35
C VAL A 425 -3.11 11.48 23.34
N ASN A 426 -3.77 11.36 24.48
CA ASN A 426 -5.02 10.63 24.57
C ASN A 426 -6.17 11.63 24.39
N ARG A 427 -7.10 11.33 23.49
CA ARG A 427 -8.30 12.14 23.29
C ARG A 427 -9.32 11.89 24.38
N ASP A 428 -10.05 12.93 24.78
CA ASP A 428 -11.21 12.85 25.66
C ASP A 428 -10.97 12.03 26.95
N ASN A 429 -9.76 12.10 27.51
CA ASN A 429 -9.30 11.29 28.66
C ASN A 429 -9.44 9.77 28.48
N ARG A 430 -9.51 9.28 27.24
CA ARG A 430 -9.54 7.85 26.90
C ARG A 430 -8.20 7.17 27.21
N PRO A 431 -8.19 5.84 27.39
CA PRO A 431 -6.95 5.10 27.58
C PRO A 431 -6.05 5.18 26.32
N PRO A 432 -4.73 5.02 26.48
CA PRO A 432 -3.81 4.93 25.35
C PRO A 432 -4.13 3.73 24.47
N LEU A 433 -4.12 3.92 23.15
CA LEU A 433 -4.44 2.86 22.20
C LEU A 433 -3.26 1.94 21.91
N PRO A 434 -3.51 0.64 21.69
CA PRO A 434 -2.51 -0.26 21.17
C PRO A 434 -2.12 0.11 19.73
N GLU A 435 -1.07 -0.54 19.21
CA GLU A 435 -0.66 -0.39 17.82
C GLU A 435 -1.80 -0.74 16.85
N LEU A 436 -2.01 0.11 15.84
CA LEU A 436 -2.93 -0.15 14.74
C LEU A 436 -2.64 -1.51 14.08
N ARG A 437 -3.64 -2.39 14.07
CA ARG A 437 -3.45 -3.77 13.63
C ARG A 437 -3.16 -3.88 12.13
N LEU A 438 -2.34 -4.86 11.76
CA LEU A 438 -1.92 -5.16 10.40
C LEU A 438 -3.07 -5.33 9.38
N PRO A 439 -4.27 -5.85 9.71
CA PRO A 439 -5.37 -5.88 8.75
C PRO A 439 -5.74 -4.52 8.16
N LEU A 440 -5.72 -3.45 8.95
CA LEU A 440 -6.01 -2.10 8.49
C LEU A 440 -4.86 -1.57 7.60
N LEU A 441 -3.61 -1.81 8.01
CA LEU A 441 -2.43 -1.47 7.21
C LEU A 441 -2.39 -2.22 5.88
N MET A 442 -2.76 -3.50 5.85
CA MET A 442 -2.86 -4.29 4.60
C MET A 442 -3.91 -3.73 3.65
N GLY A 443 -5.01 -3.19 4.19
CA GLY A 443 -6.01 -2.45 3.44
C GLY A 443 -5.39 -1.20 2.79
N ILE A 444 -4.73 -0.35 3.58
CA ILE A 444 -4.05 0.86 3.10
C ILE A 444 -3.03 0.51 2.00
N TRP A 445 -2.13 -0.43 2.27
CA TRP A 445 -1.08 -0.81 1.31
C TRP A 445 -1.63 -1.37 0.00
N GLY A 446 -2.84 -1.94 -0.01
CA GLY A 446 -3.46 -2.57 -1.19
C GLY A 446 -4.61 -1.76 -1.82
N SER A 447 -4.83 -0.53 -1.39
CA SER A 447 -5.98 0.32 -1.75
C SER A 447 -5.85 1.01 -3.13
N ALA A 448 -5.21 0.39 -4.12
CA ALA A 448 -5.03 0.98 -5.46
C ALA A 448 -6.35 1.40 -6.15
N PHE A 449 -7.49 0.82 -5.74
CA PHE A 449 -8.82 1.22 -6.21
C PHE A 449 -9.25 2.63 -5.78
N CYS A 450 -8.61 3.26 -4.78
CA CYS A 450 -8.82 4.66 -4.43
C CYS A 450 -8.46 5.60 -5.60
N ALA A 451 -7.58 5.16 -6.51
CA ALA A 451 -7.13 5.97 -7.64
C ALA A 451 -8.25 6.33 -8.62
N THR A 452 -9.00 5.37 -9.18
CA THR A 452 -10.07 5.67 -10.16
C THR A 452 -10.93 4.45 -10.50
N LEU A 453 -12.24 4.68 -10.69
CA LEU A 453 -13.14 3.78 -11.44
C LEU A 453 -12.71 3.63 -12.92
N ALA A 454 -11.96 4.61 -13.45
CA ALA A 454 -11.38 4.60 -14.81
C ALA A 454 -10.25 3.57 -15.00
N HIS A 455 -9.38 3.35 -14.00
CA HIS A 455 -8.40 2.25 -14.01
C HIS A 455 -9.10 0.89 -13.95
N TYR A 456 -10.10 0.75 -13.07
CA TYR A 456 -10.97 -0.43 -13.01
C TYR A 456 -11.57 -0.73 -14.40
N TYR A 457 -12.21 0.25 -15.04
CA TYR A 457 -12.85 0.06 -16.34
C TYR A 457 -11.86 -0.29 -17.47
N LYS A 458 -10.65 0.28 -17.50
CA LYS A 458 -9.61 -0.06 -18.50
C LYS A 458 -9.16 -1.52 -18.41
N GLU A 459 -9.02 -2.05 -17.20
CA GLU A 459 -8.62 -3.45 -16.98
C GLU A 459 -9.75 -4.44 -17.23
N VAL A 460 -11.01 -4.07 -16.96
CA VAL A 460 -12.18 -4.93 -17.26
C VAL A 460 -12.66 -4.75 -18.70
N ARG A 461 -12.18 -3.75 -19.45
CA ARG A 461 -12.56 -3.45 -20.85
C ARG A 461 -12.50 -4.67 -21.80
N PRO A 462 -11.48 -5.55 -21.76
CA PRO A 462 -11.45 -6.73 -22.62
C PRO A 462 -12.57 -7.73 -22.30
N VAL A 463 -12.97 -7.81 -21.03
CA VAL A 463 -14.04 -8.69 -20.53
C VAL A 463 -15.41 -8.08 -20.82
N ILE A 464 -15.56 -6.76 -20.69
CA ILE A 464 -16.80 -6.01 -20.94
C ILE A 464 -17.10 -5.92 -22.44
N LYS A 465 -16.09 -5.76 -23.31
CA LYS A 465 -16.26 -5.79 -24.77
C LYS A 465 -16.74 -7.14 -25.31
N GLY A 466 -16.52 -8.23 -24.56
CA GLY A 466 -17.02 -9.57 -24.91
C GLY A 466 -18.50 -9.80 -24.59
N LEU A 467 -19.14 -8.89 -23.85
CA LEU A 467 -20.56 -8.96 -23.49
C LEU A 467 -21.38 -8.07 -24.44
N ALA A 468 -22.22 -8.69 -25.28
CA ALA A 468 -23.10 -7.97 -26.19
C ALA A 468 -24.07 -7.06 -25.40
N GLY A 469 -24.04 -5.75 -25.67
CA GLY A 469 -25.00 -4.76 -25.12
C GLY A 469 -24.43 -3.54 -24.40
N PHE A 470 -23.11 -3.45 -24.19
CA PHE A 470 -22.48 -2.38 -23.38
C PHE A 470 -21.79 -1.26 -24.17
N GLY A 471 -21.90 -1.22 -25.50
CA GLY A 471 -21.21 -0.23 -26.36
C GLY A 471 -21.59 1.24 -26.13
N GLY A 472 -22.74 1.52 -25.49
CA GLY A 472 -23.17 2.89 -25.16
C GLY A 472 -22.49 3.51 -23.94
N ILE A 473 -21.84 2.71 -23.08
CA ILE A 473 -21.14 3.19 -21.88
C ILE A 473 -19.74 3.73 -22.22
N ASP A 474 -19.10 3.21 -23.27
CA ASP A 474 -17.78 3.66 -23.74
C ASP A 474 -17.80 5.15 -24.17
N ALA A 475 -18.86 5.60 -24.85
CA ALA A 475 -18.98 6.98 -25.34
C ALA A 475 -19.30 8.01 -24.24
N LEU A 476 -20.04 7.61 -23.20
CA LEU A 476 -20.44 8.47 -22.08
C LEU A 476 -19.31 8.69 -21.05
N LEU A 477 -18.30 7.81 -21.03
CA LEU A 477 -17.15 7.87 -20.12
C LEU A 477 -15.93 8.56 -20.74
N GLU A 478 -15.73 8.46 -22.06
CA GLU A 478 -14.68 9.21 -22.77
C GLU A 478 -14.89 10.73 -22.67
N GLU A 479 -16.14 11.19 -22.56
CA GLU A 479 -16.48 12.63 -22.49
C GLU A 479 -16.34 13.24 -21.07
N LYS A 480 -16.18 12.41 -20.02
CA LYS A 480 -16.09 12.86 -18.60
C LYS A 480 -14.80 12.46 -17.88
N ASN A 481 -13.85 11.86 -18.60
CA ASN A 481 -12.64 11.27 -18.02
C ASN A 481 -11.75 12.33 -17.36
N ASP A 482 -11.65 13.54 -17.91
CA ASP A 482 -10.70 14.56 -17.43
C ASP A 482 -11.09 15.22 -16.08
N ASP A 483 -12.39 15.22 -15.74
CA ASP A 483 -12.91 15.80 -14.49
C ASP A 483 -13.03 14.77 -13.34
N LEU A 484 -13.11 13.47 -13.65
CA LEU A 484 -13.34 12.39 -12.67
C LEU A 484 -12.05 11.75 -12.11
N ILE A 485 -10.88 12.18 -12.59
CA ILE A 485 -9.58 11.60 -12.22
C ILE A 485 -9.06 12.09 -10.84
N LYS A 486 -9.65 13.14 -10.25
CA LYS A 486 -8.99 13.90 -9.15
C LYS A 486 -9.71 13.96 -7.81
N LEU A 487 -10.96 13.50 -7.76
CA LEU A 487 -11.61 13.13 -6.51
C LEU A 487 -11.51 11.62 -6.43
N HIS A 488 -10.80 11.11 -5.42
CA HIS A 488 -10.79 9.68 -5.15
C HIS A 488 -12.25 9.25 -4.96
N PRO A 489 -12.84 8.43 -5.85
CA PRO A 489 -14.25 8.05 -5.73
C PRO A 489 -14.50 7.18 -4.49
N ILE A 490 -13.41 6.68 -3.89
CA ILE A 490 -13.36 5.91 -2.67
C ILE A 490 -12.31 6.58 -1.79
N ASP A 491 -12.70 6.98 -0.59
CA ASP A 491 -11.82 7.67 0.33
C ASP A 491 -10.61 6.79 0.73
N PRO A 492 -9.40 7.38 0.84
CA PRO A 492 -8.21 6.66 1.30
C PRO A 492 -8.35 6.16 2.74
N GLY A 493 -7.48 5.25 3.16
CA GLY A 493 -7.46 4.81 4.55
C GLY A 493 -6.86 5.88 5.46
N THR A 494 -7.42 6.07 6.65
CA THR A 494 -6.98 7.13 7.57
C THR A 494 -6.21 6.60 8.77
N ILE A 495 -5.12 7.28 9.12
CA ILE A 495 -4.41 7.11 10.41
C ILE A 495 -4.24 8.48 11.09
N PRO A 496 -4.19 8.57 12.42
CA PRO A 496 -3.98 9.86 13.09
C PRO A 496 -2.68 10.54 12.66
N ASN A 497 -2.74 11.85 12.49
CA ASN A 497 -1.64 12.64 11.98
C ASN A 497 -0.60 12.97 13.06
N PHE A 498 0.61 12.42 12.89
CA PHE A 498 1.70 12.69 13.83
C PHE A 498 2.36 14.06 13.66
N ALA A 499 2.15 14.75 12.52
CA ALA A 499 2.76 16.05 12.22
C ALA A 499 2.00 17.25 12.82
N ARG A 500 0.83 17.01 13.44
CA ARG A 500 -0.05 18.07 13.94
C ARG A 500 0.65 19.01 14.94
N GLY A 501 0.56 20.31 14.68
CA GLY A 501 1.17 21.36 15.48
C GLY A 501 2.70 21.49 15.36
N LEU A 502 3.34 20.90 14.35
CA LEU A 502 4.79 20.95 14.15
C LEU A 502 5.27 21.96 13.09
N GLU A 503 4.47 22.96 12.73
CA GLU A 503 4.78 23.94 11.67
C GLU A 503 6.16 24.57 11.79
N ASN A 504 6.58 24.92 13.01
CA ASN A 504 7.88 25.55 13.27
C ASN A 504 9.03 24.55 13.51
N ARG A 505 8.80 23.25 13.30
CA ARG A 505 9.78 22.18 13.57
C ARG A 505 10.04 21.28 12.37
N LEU A 506 9.13 21.23 11.40
CA LEU A 506 9.30 20.43 10.18
C LEU A 506 9.85 21.30 9.03
N PRO A 507 10.50 20.69 8.03
CA PRO A 507 11.03 21.41 6.88
C PRO A 507 9.92 22.07 6.05
N SER A 508 10.29 23.08 5.25
CA SER A 508 9.37 23.79 4.35
C SER A 508 8.83 22.92 3.21
N THR A 509 9.34 21.70 3.03
CA THR A 509 8.81 20.69 2.11
C THR A 509 7.49 20.09 2.59
N CYS A 510 7.15 20.30 3.86
CA CYS A 510 5.93 19.83 4.49
C CYS A 510 4.75 20.75 4.09
N PRO A 511 3.63 20.21 3.57
CA PRO A 511 2.43 20.99 3.25
C PRO A 511 1.86 21.66 4.50
N LYS A 512 1.24 22.83 4.35
CA LYS A 512 0.68 23.57 5.50
C LYS A 512 -0.54 22.87 6.11
N SER A 513 -1.34 22.20 5.28
CA SER A 513 -2.51 21.40 5.65
C SER A 513 -2.20 20.44 6.80
N ILE A 514 -1.07 19.73 6.69
CA ILE A 514 -0.65 18.68 7.62
C ILE A 514 -0.38 19.14 9.06
N PHE A 515 -0.22 20.45 9.30
CA PHE A 515 -0.04 20.95 10.65
C PHE A 515 -1.36 21.05 11.41
N ASN A 516 -2.49 21.08 10.68
CA ASN A 516 -3.83 21.23 11.22
C ASN A 516 -4.69 19.98 11.03
N ASP A 517 -4.48 19.25 9.94
CA ASP A 517 -5.21 18.02 9.62
C ASP A 517 -5.12 17.01 10.76
N GLU A 518 -6.25 16.39 11.05
CA GLU A 518 -6.33 15.42 12.15
C GLU A 518 -5.84 14.03 11.74
N TYR A 519 -6.02 13.69 10.47
CA TYR A 519 -5.69 12.38 9.91
C TYR A 519 -4.79 12.51 8.69
N LEU A 520 -3.94 11.50 8.51
CA LEU A 520 -3.25 11.23 7.26
C LEU A 520 -4.12 10.30 6.42
N GLU A 521 -4.42 10.73 5.20
CA GLU A 521 -5.09 9.93 4.18
C GLU A 521 -4.04 9.17 3.36
N LEU A 522 -3.96 7.87 3.58
CA LEU A 522 -2.96 6.99 2.99
C LEU A 522 -3.59 6.00 2.03
N MET A 523 -2.88 5.75 0.93
CA MET A 523 -3.28 4.83 -0.13
C MET A 523 -2.09 4.02 -0.64
N ASP A 524 -2.39 3.06 -1.51
CA ASP A 524 -1.39 2.20 -2.14
C ASP A 524 -0.30 3.02 -2.86
N ALA A 525 0.97 2.75 -2.56
CA ALA A 525 2.11 3.39 -3.20
C ALA A 525 2.17 3.16 -4.72
N GLY A 526 1.53 2.10 -5.23
CA GLY A 526 1.40 1.81 -6.66
C GLY A 526 0.71 2.91 -7.44
N MET A 527 0.01 3.83 -6.77
CA MET A 527 -0.56 5.04 -7.37
C MET A 527 0.52 6.04 -7.83
N SER A 528 1.63 6.13 -7.08
CA SER A 528 2.78 6.97 -7.41
C SER A 528 3.79 6.20 -8.25
N ASN A 529 4.29 5.08 -7.74
CA ASN A 529 5.24 4.22 -8.42
C ASN A 529 5.04 2.77 -7.99
N ASN A 530 4.93 1.86 -8.95
CA ASN A 530 4.71 0.45 -8.64
C ASN A 530 5.95 -0.28 -8.09
N LEU A 531 7.12 0.37 -8.04
CA LEU A 531 8.33 -0.10 -7.35
C LEU A 531 8.63 0.79 -6.12
N PRO A 532 8.97 0.22 -4.95
CA PRO A 532 9.26 0.98 -3.72
C PRO A 532 10.70 1.53 -3.72
N LEU A 533 11.06 2.29 -4.74
CA LEU A 533 12.42 2.79 -4.91
C LEU A 533 12.72 3.97 -3.97
N TYR A 534 11.70 4.78 -3.67
CA TYR A 534 11.83 5.99 -2.87
C TYR A 534 12.39 5.69 -1.46
N PRO A 535 11.79 4.76 -0.69
CA PRO A 535 12.38 4.36 0.60
C PRO A 535 13.83 3.86 0.46
N LEU A 536 14.14 3.07 -0.57
CA LEU A 536 15.47 2.48 -0.73
C LEU A 536 16.57 3.50 -1.03
N LEU A 537 16.21 4.66 -1.59
CA LEU A 537 17.13 5.72 -1.96
C LEU A 537 17.39 6.74 -0.83
N ARG A 538 16.83 6.53 0.37
CA ARG A 538 17.22 7.30 1.56
C ARG A 538 18.74 7.26 1.74
N ARG A 539 19.36 8.44 1.79
CA ARG A 539 20.83 8.61 1.76
C ARG A 539 21.57 7.74 2.77
N ASP A 540 21.05 7.66 4.00
CA ASP A 540 21.73 6.96 5.09
C ASP A 540 21.66 5.43 4.99
N ARG A 541 20.76 4.89 4.15
CA ARG A 541 20.74 3.45 3.86
C ARG A 541 21.95 3.01 3.03
N ASN A 542 22.58 3.94 2.30
CA ASN A 542 23.79 3.70 1.51
C ASN A 542 23.67 2.43 0.63
N VAL A 543 22.55 2.29 -0.08
CA VAL A 543 22.29 1.13 -0.95
C VAL A 543 23.25 1.18 -2.15
N ASP A 544 24.00 0.10 -2.36
CA ASP A 544 24.90 -0.06 -3.50
C ASP A 544 24.21 -0.78 -4.67
N ILE A 545 23.34 -1.75 -4.37
CA ILE A 545 22.65 -2.60 -5.34
C ILE A 545 21.16 -2.66 -5.02
N VAL A 546 20.31 -2.38 -6.00
CA VAL A 546 18.86 -2.61 -5.92
C VAL A 546 18.52 -3.78 -6.84
N VAL A 547 17.96 -4.85 -6.29
CA VAL A 547 17.43 -5.99 -7.05
C VAL A 547 15.90 -5.91 -7.10
N CYS A 548 15.36 -5.52 -8.24
CA CYS A 548 13.93 -5.34 -8.47
C CYS A 548 13.33 -6.59 -9.09
N PHE A 549 12.32 -7.17 -8.45
CA PHE A 549 11.43 -8.16 -9.04
C PHE A 549 10.11 -7.48 -9.41
N ASP A 550 9.91 -7.30 -10.71
CA ASP A 550 8.74 -6.58 -11.21
C ASP A 550 7.71 -7.54 -11.78
N ALA A 551 6.59 -7.69 -11.07
CA ALA A 551 5.40 -8.43 -11.46
C ALA A 551 4.22 -7.48 -11.80
N SER A 552 4.48 -6.29 -12.34
CA SER A 552 3.45 -5.36 -12.80
C SER A 552 2.70 -5.91 -14.02
N ALA A 553 1.50 -5.41 -14.29
CA ALA A 553 0.71 -5.83 -15.47
C ALA A 553 1.14 -5.09 -16.74
N ASP A 554 1.80 -3.95 -16.56
CA ASP A 554 2.14 -2.93 -17.54
C ASP A 554 3.65 -2.82 -17.72
N ILE A 555 4.39 -3.93 -17.46
CA ILE A 555 5.86 -3.98 -17.52
C ILE A 555 6.39 -3.33 -18.79
N ARG A 556 5.70 -3.45 -19.93
CA ARG A 556 6.11 -2.89 -21.25
C ARG A 556 5.56 -1.51 -21.57
N GLN A 557 4.61 -1.00 -20.78
CA GLN A 557 3.88 0.23 -21.05
C GLN A 557 4.32 1.38 -20.15
N GLU A 558 4.66 1.11 -18.89
CA GLU A 558 5.04 2.13 -17.91
C GLU A 558 6.48 1.87 -17.42
N ASN A 559 7.35 2.88 -17.52
CA ASN A 559 8.74 2.77 -17.07
C ASN A 559 8.86 3.22 -15.60
N TRP A 560 8.58 2.32 -14.66
CA TRP A 560 8.67 2.61 -13.23
C TRP A 560 10.08 3.02 -12.75
N LEU A 561 11.13 2.62 -13.47
CA LEU A 561 12.52 2.99 -13.17
C LEU A 561 12.82 4.45 -13.56
N SER A 562 12.17 5.00 -14.59
CA SER A 562 12.35 6.41 -14.96
C SER A 562 11.75 7.36 -13.93
N VAL A 563 10.63 6.98 -13.31
CA VAL A 563 9.99 7.79 -12.26
C VAL A 563 10.94 7.99 -11.07
N ALA A 564 11.73 6.97 -10.72
CA ALA A 564 12.74 7.08 -9.67
C ALA A 564 13.94 7.97 -10.05
N GLU A 565 14.20 8.19 -11.34
CA GLU A 565 15.23 9.11 -11.80
C GLU A 565 14.89 10.57 -11.44
N GLY A 566 13.63 10.97 -11.64
CA GLY A 566 13.13 12.29 -11.22
C GLY A 566 13.29 12.50 -9.71
N TYR A 567 12.93 11.50 -8.92
CA TYR A 567 13.13 11.52 -7.46
C TYR A 567 14.60 11.64 -7.07
N ALA A 568 15.46 10.82 -7.69
CA ALA A 568 16.89 10.83 -7.40
C ALA A 568 17.51 12.21 -7.68
N LYS A 569 17.16 12.86 -8.79
CA LYS A 569 17.62 14.22 -9.10
C LYS A 569 17.10 15.22 -8.07
N GLN A 570 15.80 15.22 -7.79
CA GLN A 570 15.15 16.13 -6.84
C GLN A 570 15.78 16.06 -5.44
N ARG A 571 16.15 14.86 -5.00
CA ARG A 571 16.72 14.62 -3.66
C ARG A 571 18.26 14.64 -3.65
N GLY A 572 18.91 14.93 -4.77
CA GLY A 572 20.36 14.93 -4.88
C GLY A 572 21.00 13.56 -4.61
N VAL A 573 20.27 12.48 -4.89
CA VAL A 573 20.77 11.09 -4.81
C VAL A 573 21.75 10.88 -5.95
N ARG A 574 23.04 10.89 -5.61
CA ARG A 574 24.12 10.65 -6.58
C ARG A 574 24.21 9.16 -6.92
N GLY A 575 24.51 8.84 -8.18
CA GLY A 575 24.79 7.47 -8.60
C GLY A 575 23.60 6.68 -9.11
N TRP A 576 22.39 7.24 -9.24
CA TRP A 576 21.28 6.55 -9.90
C TRP A 576 21.53 6.38 -11.42
N PRO A 577 21.19 5.24 -12.04
CA PRO A 577 21.32 5.05 -13.48
C PRO A 577 20.34 5.90 -14.29
N VAL A 578 20.88 6.74 -15.17
CA VAL A 578 20.09 7.58 -16.08
C VAL A 578 19.57 6.77 -17.26
N GLY A 579 18.30 6.94 -17.60
CA GLY A 579 17.68 6.20 -18.71
C GLY A 579 17.50 4.71 -18.42
N ALA A 580 17.39 4.33 -17.14
CA ALA A 580 17.01 2.97 -16.77
C ALA A 580 15.58 2.65 -17.24
N GLY A 581 15.34 1.40 -17.65
CA GLY A 581 14.06 0.93 -18.18
C GLY A 581 13.99 0.92 -19.72
N TRP A 582 12.79 1.13 -20.27
CA TRP A 582 12.52 0.98 -21.71
C TRP A 582 13.10 2.12 -22.56
N PRO A 583 13.50 1.84 -23.82
CA PRO A 583 13.97 2.88 -24.76
C PRO A 583 12.90 3.95 -24.98
N ARG A 584 13.26 5.24 -24.87
CA ARG A 584 12.36 6.38 -25.07
C ARG A 584 12.45 6.92 -26.50
N ALA A 585 11.40 7.59 -26.98
CA ALA A 585 11.48 8.41 -28.20
C ALA A 585 12.28 9.71 -27.92
N GLU A 586 13.03 10.21 -28.90
CA GLU A 586 13.97 11.34 -28.73
C GLU A 586 13.30 12.63 -28.22
N ASP A 587 12.04 12.89 -28.60
CA ASP A 587 11.29 14.09 -28.20
C ASP A 587 10.86 14.08 -26.72
N GLU A 588 10.64 12.90 -26.13
CA GLU A 588 10.21 12.76 -24.73
C GLU A 588 11.34 13.10 -23.75
N THR A 589 12.58 12.81 -24.16
CA THR A 589 13.78 13.05 -23.34
C THR A 589 14.01 14.56 -23.13
N LYS A 590 13.63 15.39 -24.11
CA LYS A 590 13.87 16.84 -24.08
C LYS A 590 12.91 17.56 -23.13
N THR A 591 11.63 17.20 -23.15
CA THR A 591 10.59 17.81 -22.30
C THR A 591 10.79 17.47 -20.82
N GLU A 592 11.26 16.25 -20.50
CA GLU A 592 11.56 15.85 -19.12
C GLU A 592 12.85 16.48 -18.58
N LEU A 593 13.87 16.71 -19.42
CA LEU A 593 15.05 17.48 -19.02
C LEU A 593 14.68 18.92 -18.63
N ASP A 594 13.76 19.55 -19.36
CA ASP A 594 13.20 20.88 -19.05
C ASP A 594 12.27 20.87 -17.81
N ALA A 595 11.66 19.72 -17.47
CA ALA A 595 10.90 19.53 -16.24
C ALA A 595 11.81 19.30 -15.02
N ALA A 596 12.93 18.61 -15.23
CA ALA A 596 13.91 18.27 -14.22
C ALA A 596 14.74 19.48 -13.74
N ASP A 597 14.68 20.62 -14.41
CA ASP A 597 15.31 21.89 -14.01
C ASP A 597 14.36 22.81 -13.22
N ALA A 598 13.19 22.31 -12.81
CA ALA A 598 12.26 23.03 -11.94
C ALA A 598 12.83 23.22 -10.52
N ALA A 599 12.64 24.41 -9.94
CA ALA A 599 13.26 24.81 -8.67
C ALA A 599 12.60 24.22 -7.42
N THR A 600 11.42 23.60 -7.54
CA THR A 600 10.62 23.09 -6.41
C THR A 600 10.01 21.71 -6.67
N ALA A 601 9.83 20.94 -5.60
CA ALA A 601 9.22 19.60 -5.60
C ALA A 601 7.84 19.56 -6.28
N GLN A 602 7.04 20.61 -6.08
CA GLN A 602 5.69 20.76 -6.59
C GLN A 602 5.66 20.94 -8.11
N GLN A 603 6.57 21.76 -8.66
CA GLN A 603 6.66 22.03 -10.10
C GLN A 603 7.17 20.83 -10.90
N ALA A 604 8.08 20.04 -10.33
CA ALA A 604 8.58 18.81 -10.95
C ALA A 604 7.50 17.71 -10.98
N ALA A 605 6.77 17.52 -9.87
CA ALA A 605 5.69 16.54 -9.78
C ALA A 605 4.51 16.88 -10.73
N GLY A 606 4.15 18.16 -10.84
CA GLY A 606 3.15 18.66 -11.77
C GLY A 606 3.47 18.34 -13.23
N LYS A 607 4.69 18.65 -13.68
CA LYS A 607 5.13 18.37 -15.06
C LYS A 607 5.23 16.88 -15.37
N ILE A 608 5.64 16.06 -14.41
CA ILE A 608 5.67 14.58 -14.56
C ILE A 608 4.24 14.04 -14.67
N ALA A 609 3.30 14.55 -13.87
CA ALA A 609 1.89 14.17 -13.95
C ALA A 609 1.22 14.60 -15.26
N GLU A 610 1.50 15.81 -15.75
CA GLU A 610 1.04 16.32 -17.06
C GLU A 610 1.60 15.47 -18.21
N THR A 611 2.89 15.13 -18.20
CA THR A 611 3.53 14.27 -19.22
C THR A 611 2.88 12.87 -19.25
N ARG A 612 2.54 12.33 -18.08
CA ARG A 612 1.85 11.05 -17.93
C ARG A 612 0.42 11.08 -18.48
N GLU A 613 -0.29 12.22 -18.34
CA GLU A 613 -1.61 12.43 -18.97
C GLU A 613 -1.49 12.56 -20.50
N GLU A 614 -0.47 13.26 -21.03
CA GLU A 614 -0.25 13.44 -22.48
C GLU A 614 0.15 12.12 -23.19
N GLN A 615 1.01 11.31 -22.58
CA GLN A 615 1.38 9.98 -23.09
C GLN A 615 0.18 9.01 -23.12
N ARG A 616 -0.74 9.14 -22.15
CA ARG A 616 -2.01 8.40 -22.12
C ARG A 616 -2.94 8.80 -23.27
N GLY A 617 -2.90 10.06 -23.72
CA GLY A 617 -3.67 10.57 -24.86
C GLY A 617 -3.16 10.12 -26.23
N ARG A 618 -1.83 10.08 -26.45
CA ARG A 618 -1.25 9.63 -27.72
C ARG A 618 -1.41 8.13 -28.01
N SER A 619 -1.47 7.30 -26.96
CA SER A 619 -1.60 5.84 -27.11
C SER A 619 -3.00 5.35 -27.52
N GLN A 620 -4.03 6.21 -27.53
CA GLN A 620 -5.40 5.80 -27.91
C GLN A 620 -5.64 5.72 -29.43
N ASN A 621 -4.82 6.38 -30.27
CA ASN A 621 -5.10 6.49 -31.71
C ASN A 621 -4.36 5.53 -32.64
N ASN A 622 -3.35 4.77 -32.19
CA ASN A 622 -2.51 3.94 -33.08
C ASN A 622 -2.44 2.44 -32.70
N VAL A 623 -3.54 1.85 -32.22
CA VAL A 623 -3.58 0.43 -31.81
C VAL A 623 -3.48 -0.55 -33.00
N LYS A 624 -3.65 -0.10 -34.25
CA LYS A 624 -3.67 -1.01 -35.42
C LYS A 624 -2.43 -1.02 -36.31
N ASP A 625 -1.57 0.01 -36.27
CA ASP A 625 -0.42 0.10 -37.19
C ASP A 625 0.94 -0.30 -36.59
N HIS A 626 1.05 -0.47 -35.26
CA HIS A 626 2.33 -0.83 -34.62
C HIS A 626 2.61 -2.34 -34.51
N ILE A 627 1.67 -3.22 -34.89
CA ILE A 627 1.83 -4.69 -34.75
C ILE A 627 2.72 -5.28 -35.86
N ALA A 628 2.96 -4.57 -36.98
CA ALA A 628 3.57 -5.16 -38.17
C ALA A 628 4.99 -4.69 -38.54
N LYS A 629 5.69 -3.92 -37.69
CA LYS A 629 7.01 -3.33 -38.06
C LYS A 629 8.14 -3.39 -37.03
N HIS A 630 8.04 -4.22 -35.99
CA HIS A 630 9.14 -4.42 -35.03
C HIS A 630 9.68 -5.86 -35.00
N GLU A 631 9.91 -6.43 -36.19
CA GLU A 631 10.87 -7.54 -36.33
C GLU A 631 12.16 -6.95 -36.90
N THR A 632 13.12 -6.66 -36.02
CA THR A 632 14.55 -6.32 -36.21
C THR A 632 14.98 -4.98 -35.57
N GLN A 633 15.31 -5.00 -34.27
CA GLN A 633 16.39 -4.18 -33.66
C GLN A 633 16.64 -4.61 -32.20
N GLU A 634 17.92 -4.57 -31.77
CA GLU A 634 18.54 -4.92 -30.47
C GLU A 634 17.96 -4.23 -29.19
N SER A 635 16.64 -4.05 -29.09
CA SER A 635 16.01 -3.07 -28.18
C SER A 635 15.12 -3.61 -27.05
N ASP A 636 14.92 -4.93 -26.92
CA ASP A 636 14.03 -5.49 -25.89
C ASP A 636 14.71 -5.73 -24.52
N LEU A 637 13.94 -5.62 -23.43
CA LEU A 637 14.36 -6.04 -22.10
C LEU A 637 14.49 -7.58 -22.04
N GLY A 638 15.57 -8.07 -21.44
CA GLY A 638 15.75 -9.51 -21.15
C GLY A 638 15.10 -9.91 -19.83
N TYR A 639 15.29 -11.17 -19.42
CA TYR A 639 14.82 -11.68 -18.13
C TYR A 639 15.57 -11.09 -16.92
N CYS A 640 16.75 -10.52 -17.15
CA CYS A 640 17.54 -9.77 -16.18
C CYS A 640 18.24 -8.63 -16.90
N ASN A 641 18.10 -7.43 -16.36
CA ASN A 641 18.62 -6.20 -16.94
C ASN A 641 19.41 -5.46 -15.87
N VAL A 642 20.62 -5.03 -16.20
CA VAL A 642 21.51 -4.36 -15.25
C VAL A 642 21.79 -2.95 -15.76
N TRP A 643 21.60 -1.96 -14.90
CA TRP A 643 22.01 -0.59 -15.14
C TRP A 643 22.92 -0.09 -14.02
N VAL A 644 23.89 0.75 -14.36
CA VAL A 644 24.81 1.35 -13.40
C VAL A 644 24.82 2.85 -13.56
N GLY A 645 24.59 3.58 -12.48
CA GLY A 645 24.70 5.04 -12.48
C GLY A 645 26.13 5.52 -12.26
N THR A 646 26.31 6.84 -12.30
CA THR A 646 27.61 7.50 -12.10
C THR A 646 27.54 8.50 -10.95
N THR A 647 28.62 8.59 -10.19
CA THR A 647 28.77 9.52 -9.05
C THR A 647 29.39 10.85 -9.46
N MET A 648 29.80 11.02 -10.73
CA MET A 648 30.32 12.29 -11.23
C MET A 648 29.20 13.31 -11.42
N ASP A 649 29.44 14.56 -11.01
CA ASP A 649 28.56 15.68 -11.28
C ASP A 649 28.57 15.98 -12.79
N ARG A 650 27.41 15.82 -13.44
CA ARG A 650 27.27 16.17 -14.86
C ARG A 650 27.26 17.69 -15.00
N LYS A 651 28.12 18.23 -15.87
CA LYS A 651 27.95 19.61 -16.35
C LYS A 651 26.65 19.67 -17.15
N SER A 652 25.88 20.73 -16.94
CA SER A 652 24.46 20.88 -17.30
C SER A 652 24.08 20.72 -18.78
N ASP A 653 25.03 20.52 -19.71
CA ASP A 653 24.76 20.59 -21.15
C ASP A 653 25.20 19.34 -21.97
N GLU A 654 25.71 18.27 -21.34
CA GLU A 654 26.07 17.06 -22.08
C GLU A 654 24.88 16.10 -22.23
N LYS A 655 24.41 15.93 -23.47
CA LYS A 655 23.43 14.89 -23.85
C LYS A 655 23.92 13.51 -23.38
N PRO A 656 23.04 12.64 -22.85
CA PRO A 656 23.43 11.29 -22.44
C PRO A 656 23.86 10.48 -23.68
N SER A 657 25.17 10.42 -23.94
CA SER A 657 25.71 9.80 -25.15
C SER A 657 25.88 8.28 -25.04
N GLN A 658 25.68 7.68 -23.87
CA GLN A 658 25.78 6.23 -23.66
C GLN A 658 24.71 5.70 -22.71
N SER A 659 24.04 4.62 -23.13
CA SER A 659 23.09 3.87 -22.29
C SER A 659 23.77 3.41 -20.99
N SER A 660 23.11 3.64 -19.85
CA SER A 660 23.53 3.15 -18.53
C SER A 660 23.38 1.63 -18.39
N ARG A 661 22.77 0.96 -19.39
CA ARG A 661 22.61 -0.50 -19.44
C ARG A 661 23.97 -1.16 -19.58
N VAL A 662 24.20 -2.16 -18.75
CA VAL A 662 25.38 -3.02 -18.77
C VAL A 662 25.07 -4.20 -19.68
N GLU A 663 25.68 -4.20 -20.86
CA GLU A 663 25.69 -5.34 -21.78
C GLU A 663 26.50 -6.49 -21.19
N LEU A 664 26.28 -7.71 -21.68
CA LEU A 664 26.89 -8.94 -21.15
C LEU A 664 28.43 -8.89 -21.10
N ASP A 665 29.07 -8.14 -21.99
CA ASP A 665 30.53 -8.01 -22.10
C ASP A 665 31.07 -6.69 -21.51
N ALA A 666 30.20 -5.87 -20.89
CA ALA A 666 30.53 -4.53 -20.41
C ALA A 666 30.68 -4.44 -18.87
N ASP A 667 31.04 -5.55 -18.20
CA ASP A 667 31.22 -5.63 -16.74
C ASP A 667 32.24 -4.60 -16.19
N TRP A 668 33.17 -4.13 -17.03
CA TRP A 668 34.11 -3.06 -16.68
C TRP A 668 33.41 -1.75 -16.25
N LYS A 669 32.20 -1.47 -16.75
CA LYS A 669 31.39 -0.30 -16.32
C LYS A 669 31.01 -0.39 -14.84
N LEU A 670 30.82 -1.59 -14.31
CA LEU A 670 30.50 -1.82 -12.90
C LEU A 670 31.71 -1.63 -11.98
N LEU A 671 32.91 -1.89 -12.51
CA LEU A 671 34.19 -1.77 -11.79
C LEU A 671 34.72 -0.33 -11.75
N ALA A 672 34.17 0.56 -12.58
CA ALA A 672 34.65 1.94 -12.70
C ALA A 672 34.64 2.67 -11.33
N PRO A 673 35.69 3.43 -10.97
CA PRO A 673 35.77 4.14 -9.69
C PRO A 673 34.61 5.11 -9.45
N GLU A 674 34.07 5.69 -10.50
CA GLU A 674 32.95 6.63 -10.48
C GLU A 674 31.57 5.94 -10.53
N ALA A 675 31.51 4.62 -10.69
CA ALA A 675 30.25 3.90 -10.72
C ALA A 675 29.48 4.04 -9.39
N GLY A 676 28.17 4.28 -9.52
CA GLY A 676 27.24 4.55 -8.43
C GLY A 676 26.39 3.33 -8.06
N ILE A 677 25.09 3.59 -7.85
CA ILE A 677 24.07 2.60 -7.55
C ILE A 677 23.87 1.71 -8.78
N THR A 678 23.81 0.40 -8.55
CA THR A 678 23.53 -0.59 -9.59
C THR A 678 22.11 -1.13 -9.42
N VAL A 679 21.33 -1.11 -10.48
CA VAL A 679 19.96 -1.66 -10.53
C VAL A 679 19.98 -2.95 -11.32
N VAL A 680 19.59 -4.05 -10.68
CA VAL A 680 19.36 -5.36 -11.30
C VAL A 680 17.85 -5.58 -11.35
N TYR A 681 17.29 -5.75 -12.53
CA TYR A 681 15.84 -5.75 -12.75
C TYR A 681 15.39 -7.03 -13.44
N PHE A 682 14.47 -7.72 -12.79
CA PHE A 682 13.83 -8.95 -13.21
C PHE A 682 12.36 -8.67 -13.55
N PRO A 683 12.02 -8.45 -14.83
CA PRO A 683 10.63 -8.40 -15.24
C PRO A 683 10.02 -9.80 -15.25
N PHE A 684 8.79 -9.93 -14.78
CA PHE A 684 8.02 -11.17 -14.82
C PHE A 684 7.46 -11.40 -16.23
N LEU A 685 8.25 -12.08 -17.06
CA LEU A 685 7.97 -12.29 -18.48
C LEU A 685 7.68 -13.76 -18.78
N ARG A 686 6.87 -14.02 -19.82
CA ARG A 686 6.72 -15.37 -20.38
C ARG A 686 8.09 -15.99 -20.67
N ASN A 687 8.28 -17.24 -20.28
CA ASN A 687 9.53 -17.96 -20.45
C ASN A 687 9.31 -19.26 -21.25
N PRO A 688 10.03 -19.52 -22.35
CA PRO A 688 9.89 -20.74 -23.14
C PRO A 688 10.08 -22.05 -22.38
N LYS A 689 10.74 -22.03 -21.21
CA LYS A 689 10.91 -23.21 -20.35
C LYS A 689 9.63 -23.61 -19.60
N VAL A 690 8.60 -22.76 -19.60
CA VAL A 690 7.34 -22.99 -18.88
C VAL A 690 6.20 -22.78 -19.86
N GLU A 691 5.51 -23.87 -20.18
CA GLU A 691 4.35 -23.85 -21.08
C GLU A 691 3.08 -23.37 -20.36
N ASP A 692 2.12 -22.86 -21.13
CA ASP A 692 0.78 -22.50 -20.67
C ASP A 692 0.71 -21.47 -19.52
N VAL A 693 1.71 -20.59 -19.41
CA VAL A 693 1.73 -19.44 -18.50
C VAL A 693 2.35 -18.24 -19.20
N ASP A 694 1.56 -17.19 -19.33
CA ASP A 694 1.97 -15.92 -19.91
C ASP A 694 1.40 -14.77 -19.04
N PRO A 695 2.25 -13.99 -18.37
CA PRO A 695 1.82 -12.88 -17.53
C PRO A 695 0.94 -11.84 -18.23
N ASP A 696 1.12 -11.66 -19.54
CA ASP A 696 0.39 -10.63 -20.31
C ASP A 696 -1.00 -11.13 -20.74
N THR A 697 -1.17 -12.44 -20.96
CA THR A 697 -2.39 -13.00 -21.59
C THR A 697 -3.15 -13.98 -20.71
N SER A 698 -2.56 -14.53 -19.65
CA SER A 698 -3.22 -15.52 -18.79
C SER A 698 -4.26 -14.87 -17.89
N PRO A 699 -5.57 -15.22 -18.00
CA PRO A 699 -6.62 -14.53 -17.28
C PRO A 699 -6.48 -14.57 -15.75
N PHE A 700 -5.94 -15.67 -15.21
CA PHE A 700 -5.76 -15.83 -13.76
C PHE A 700 -4.61 -14.96 -13.20
N LEU A 701 -3.74 -14.40 -14.06
CA LEU A 701 -2.68 -13.47 -13.69
C LEU A 701 -3.12 -11.99 -13.75
N SER A 702 -4.41 -11.73 -14.00
CA SER A 702 -4.96 -10.37 -13.86
C SER A 702 -4.75 -9.84 -12.44
N THR A 703 -4.39 -8.56 -12.33
CA THR A 703 -4.20 -7.86 -11.05
C THR A 703 -5.43 -7.96 -10.14
N TRP A 704 -6.62 -8.05 -10.72
CA TRP A 704 -7.91 -8.13 -10.00
C TRP A 704 -8.37 -9.56 -9.73
N ASN A 705 -7.59 -10.57 -10.09
CA ASN A 705 -7.93 -11.95 -9.78
C ASN A 705 -7.50 -12.30 -8.34
N PHE A 706 -8.49 -12.53 -7.47
CA PHE A 706 -8.27 -12.91 -6.07
C PHE A 706 -8.47 -14.41 -5.79
N ILE A 707 -8.39 -15.28 -6.81
CA ILE A 707 -8.50 -16.73 -6.65
C ILE A 707 -7.42 -17.43 -7.48
N TYR A 708 -6.61 -18.26 -6.84
CA TYR A 708 -5.66 -19.15 -7.50
C TYR A 708 -5.83 -20.57 -6.99
N SER A 709 -5.95 -21.52 -7.93
CA SER A 709 -5.81 -22.93 -7.63
C SER A 709 -4.35 -23.27 -7.27
N PRO A 710 -4.11 -24.37 -6.53
CA PRO A 710 -2.75 -24.83 -6.26
C PRO A 710 -1.91 -25.04 -7.53
N GLN A 711 -2.53 -25.53 -8.62
CA GLN A 711 -1.87 -25.76 -9.90
C GLN A 711 -1.50 -24.46 -10.61
N GLU A 712 -2.36 -23.44 -10.55
CA GLU A 712 -2.04 -22.09 -11.05
C GLU A 712 -0.88 -21.47 -10.25
N ILE A 713 -0.82 -21.70 -8.94
CA ILE A 713 0.33 -21.26 -8.12
C ILE A 713 1.60 -21.99 -8.54
N ASP A 714 1.56 -23.30 -8.74
CA ASP A 714 2.71 -24.08 -9.23
C ASP A 714 3.25 -23.56 -10.56
N LYS A 715 2.35 -23.21 -11.47
CA LYS A 715 2.65 -22.57 -12.75
C LYS A 715 3.37 -21.22 -12.59
N VAL A 716 2.90 -20.36 -11.70
CA VAL A 716 3.55 -19.07 -11.41
C VAL A 716 4.91 -19.26 -10.74
N VAL A 717 5.02 -20.22 -9.82
CA VAL A 717 6.29 -20.56 -9.16
C VAL A 717 7.32 -21.05 -10.18
N ALA A 718 6.91 -21.94 -11.10
CA ALA A 718 7.77 -22.43 -12.16
C ALA A 718 8.25 -21.30 -13.08
N LEU A 719 7.35 -20.38 -13.46
CA LEU A 719 7.70 -19.24 -14.31
C LEU A 719 8.68 -18.29 -13.63
N ALA A 720 8.41 -17.88 -12.39
CA ALA A 720 9.27 -16.99 -11.62
C ALA A 720 10.68 -17.60 -11.41
N ARG A 721 10.74 -18.90 -11.14
CA ARG A 721 12.00 -19.67 -11.08
C ARG A 721 12.77 -19.61 -12.40
N ALA A 722 12.08 -19.86 -13.52
CA ALA A 722 12.70 -19.85 -14.84
C ALA A 722 13.22 -18.45 -15.23
N ASN A 723 12.50 -17.38 -14.88
CA ASN A 723 12.97 -16.00 -15.10
C ASN A 723 14.20 -15.68 -14.25
N PHE A 724 14.18 -16.02 -12.95
CA PHE A 724 15.34 -15.80 -12.07
C PHE A 724 16.57 -16.58 -12.56
N GLU A 725 16.40 -17.86 -12.90
CA GLU A 725 17.49 -18.72 -13.37
C GLU A 725 18.16 -18.16 -14.63
N ALA A 726 17.39 -17.53 -15.54
CA ALA A 726 17.95 -16.88 -16.73
C ALA A 726 18.86 -15.69 -16.41
N GLY A 727 18.68 -15.02 -15.27
CA GLY A 727 19.47 -13.87 -14.83
C GLY A 727 20.43 -14.13 -13.66
N ARG A 728 20.45 -15.36 -13.13
CA ARG A 728 21.17 -15.71 -11.90
C ARG A 728 22.66 -15.38 -11.98
N ASP A 729 23.32 -15.83 -13.05
CA ASP A 729 24.77 -15.69 -13.18
C ASP A 729 25.18 -14.24 -13.45
N GLN A 730 24.38 -13.50 -14.23
CA GLN A 730 24.59 -12.06 -14.45
C GLN A 730 24.45 -11.27 -13.14
N THR A 731 23.47 -11.63 -12.31
CA THR A 731 23.29 -11.01 -10.99
C THR A 731 24.49 -11.30 -10.08
N LYS A 732 24.97 -12.55 -10.05
CA LYS A 732 26.15 -12.94 -9.25
C LYS A 732 27.41 -12.19 -9.70
N ARG A 733 27.64 -12.04 -11.01
CA ARG A 733 28.73 -11.23 -11.56
C ARG A 733 28.60 -9.76 -11.16
N THR A 734 27.39 -9.22 -11.21
CA THR A 734 27.12 -7.83 -10.81
C THR A 734 27.46 -7.59 -9.35
N VAL A 735 26.99 -8.46 -8.45
CA VAL A 735 27.32 -8.38 -7.01
C VAL A 735 28.83 -8.48 -6.79
N ARG A 736 29.52 -9.39 -7.49
CA ARG A 736 30.98 -9.50 -7.43
C ARG A 736 31.66 -8.20 -7.87
N ALA A 737 31.26 -7.62 -9.00
CA ALA A 737 31.87 -6.40 -9.52
C ALA A 737 31.75 -5.23 -8.54
N VAL A 738 30.57 -5.06 -7.92
CA VAL A 738 30.36 -4.02 -6.91
C VAL A 738 31.19 -4.28 -5.65
N TYR A 739 31.31 -5.53 -5.20
CA TYR A 739 32.19 -5.91 -4.09
C TYR A 739 33.66 -5.57 -4.38
N GLU A 740 34.19 -5.98 -5.55
CA GLU A 740 35.57 -5.71 -5.93
C GLU A 740 35.85 -4.21 -6.09
N ARG A 741 34.88 -3.44 -6.60
CA ARG A 741 34.94 -1.97 -6.65
C ARG A 741 35.09 -1.37 -5.25
N LYS A 742 34.28 -1.81 -4.28
CA LYS A 742 34.35 -1.31 -2.89
C LYS A 742 35.68 -1.68 -2.23
N LYS A 743 36.14 -2.91 -2.44
CA LYS A 743 37.45 -3.40 -1.97
C LYS A 743 38.60 -2.56 -2.54
N ALA A 744 38.59 -2.30 -3.84
CA ALA A 744 39.60 -1.46 -4.49
C ALA A 744 39.63 -0.03 -3.90
N LYS A 745 38.46 0.61 -3.74
CA LYS A 745 38.35 1.94 -3.13
C LYS A 745 38.90 1.98 -1.70
N ARG A 746 38.61 0.95 -0.89
CA ARG A 746 39.14 0.85 0.48
C ARG A 746 40.66 0.71 0.49
N LEU A 747 41.22 -0.20 -0.31
CA LEU A 747 42.67 -0.42 -0.37
C LEU A 747 43.41 0.84 -0.83
N GLU A 748 42.86 1.56 -1.82
CA GLU A 748 43.41 2.84 -2.27
C GLU A 748 43.37 3.91 -1.16
N ALA A 749 42.27 4.01 -0.41
CA ALA A 749 42.15 4.95 0.71
C ALA A 749 43.13 4.62 1.84
N GLU A 750 43.29 3.35 2.20
CA GLU A 750 44.25 2.90 3.21
C GLU A 750 45.70 3.19 2.80
N GLU A 751 46.03 3.01 1.51
CA GLU A 751 47.36 3.33 1.00
C GLU A 751 47.62 4.85 1.04
N LYS A 752 46.64 5.67 0.63
CA LYS A 752 46.72 7.14 0.74
C LYS A 752 46.93 7.58 2.19
N GLU A 753 46.22 6.98 3.14
CA GLU A 753 46.39 7.27 4.56
C GLU A 753 47.77 6.87 5.07
N LYS A 754 48.30 5.70 4.69
CA LYS A 754 49.65 5.26 5.06
C LYS A 754 50.70 6.24 4.55
N ILE A 755 50.60 6.65 3.28
CA ILE A 755 51.49 7.64 2.67
C ILE A 755 51.38 8.99 3.41
N GLN A 756 50.19 9.45 3.76
CA GLN A 756 49.99 10.69 4.52
C GLN A 756 50.58 10.63 5.93
N ARG A 757 50.39 9.51 6.65
CA ARG A 757 51.01 9.29 7.96
C ARG A 757 52.53 9.26 7.87
N TRP A 758 53.08 8.60 6.86
CA TRP A 758 54.52 8.58 6.62
C TRP A 758 55.08 9.98 6.31
N LYS A 759 54.41 10.75 5.44
CA LYS A 759 54.77 12.15 5.16
C LYS A 759 54.69 13.04 6.40
N ARG A 760 53.72 12.82 7.28
CA ARG A 760 53.60 13.55 8.56
C ARG A 760 54.75 13.19 9.50
N HIS A 761 55.05 11.91 9.66
CA HIS A 761 56.15 11.44 10.49
C HIS A 761 57.50 12.00 10.03
N LEU A 762 57.76 12.04 8.72
CA LEU A 762 58.94 12.68 8.14
C LEU A 762 59.00 14.18 8.41
N ARG A 763 57.87 14.90 8.43
CA ARG A 763 57.84 16.33 8.78
C ARG A 763 58.07 16.57 10.27
N GLU A 764 57.63 15.66 11.13
CA GLU A 764 57.76 15.79 12.59
C GLU A 764 59.14 15.34 13.10
N HIS A 765 59.80 14.40 12.42
CA HIS A 765 61.06 13.79 12.89
C HIS A 765 62.23 13.96 11.90
N GLY A 766 62.01 14.57 10.73
CA GLY A 766 63.01 14.75 9.68
C GLY A 766 64.01 15.89 9.90
N ASP A 767 63.80 16.76 10.90
CA ASP A 767 64.73 17.86 11.25
C ASP A 767 65.90 17.42 12.16
N HIS A 768 66.10 16.12 12.38
CA HIS A 768 67.20 15.59 13.21
C HIS A 768 68.45 15.12 12.45
N PHE A 769 68.62 15.50 11.19
CA PHE A 769 69.91 15.38 10.50
C PHE A 769 70.53 16.77 10.27
N GLN A 770 71.20 17.30 11.30
CA GLN A 770 72.24 18.33 11.20
C GLN A 770 73.58 17.76 11.66
#